data_AF-A0A1E1X7A8-F1
#
_entry.id   AF-A0A1E1X7A8-F1
#
_cell.length_a   1.000
_cell.length_b   1.000
_cell.length_c   1.000
_cell.angle_alpha   90.00
_cell.angle_beta   90.00
_cell.angle_gamma   90.00
#
_symmetry.space_group_name_H-M   'P 1'
#
loop_
_entity.id
_entity.type
_entity.pdbx_description
1 polymer ?
#
loop_
_entity_poly.entity_id
_entity_poly.type
_entity_poly.pdbx_seq_one_letter_code
_entity_poly.pdbx_strand_id
1 'polypeptide(L)'
;YPRVFSVGTQGIRTYSPPTMEVTNQWSYGDFLRIQPLGPSHEFSITFRKGKKGENSMRFLSEHRADIITRALDFKHLFAEPCKETMCYRARKLHWSDEEVSVELELGCQGLVQRDPSRGGRTICTYLYRDLRGMAALADTPGGLVLATGHERLHMFVVEKREELMKRAVDWASQHVGVQLAFREPLTRSAAREARLGRYSSDEALTSLCEFVVHKISSRHEDPARRLLCLTESCLLERDPNSYTVVTLRPLADVCRIVRSRDQVQQFSIEYAQGDARHYSSSDRDALLATLLDGVRASGNGDVLVSGQPAQWGRGRRVGPLGCPPDEDVEATCLRMLHTPPPAGNWSHSELLLRFNSNVPYSGLLNTVSKEGFFADNKERQVQNALISVLDQDMATEMVEAQLHALRRLFASRPGFAAFNQISRVRERVGQLVVKALKLDDVSIAHATIDMLCALMQPMHDNGDLYHEQQNKWALLSSKSFLENLLSIFVHHVERGTGALVVSALLDLLTFAMCPPYSETTDGAQFDSLLEVVASHGRVVFQLFQHPSVAIVKGAGLVMRAIIEEGDPETSRRMQSLALAEAALPRHLHGALYGGGEESRLVALRQLCRHLVGLWVSGHEAAMAALKRILPPGLLAFLEDPSKPPADAAAPRPRDNLRLANDHSASRAPSRAAQQWKAVERQVDKFLQHWRQRTAPSSGAGDTVRPIVLRKRRQRVRVEANWPMFYYQFYQDHARPDLIWNFRTREELRDSLEAELRSFCQDRSVCGPGLPVAWNHWEFEVLYPSLQEEVRVGDYFLRLLLEEDQPADGASGSYIRRSSEF
;
A
#
# COMPACT_ATOMS: atom_id res chain seq x y z
N TYR A 1 -27.41 -0.86 -29.07
CA TYR A 1 -26.91 0.47 -28.70
C TYR A 1 -26.50 0.44 -27.21
N PRO A 2 -25.46 1.16 -26.78
CA PRO A 2 -25.00 1.15 -25.39
C PRO A 2 -25.97 1.90 -24.46
N ARG A 3 -26.14 1.38 -23.23
CA ARG A 3 -26.90 2.00 -22.14
C ARG A 3 -26.27 1.62 -20.80
N VAL A 4 -26.30 2.52 -19.83
CA VAL A 4 -25.99 2.18 -18.44
C VAL A 4 -27.22 1.49 -17.85
N PHE A 5 -27.11 0.20 -17.53
CA PHE A 5 -28.16 -0.57 -16.84
C PHE A 5 -27.99 -0.42 -15.32
N SER A 6 -29.00 0.12 -14.64
CA SER A 6 -28.93 0.45 -13.21
C SER A 6 -29.98 -0.32 -12.41
N VAL A 7 -29.52 -0.95 -11.33
CA VAL A 7 -30.36 -1.62 -10.33
C VAL A 7 -30.44 -0.71 -9.10
N GLY A 8 -31.58 -0.06 -8.90
CA GLY A 8 -31.84 0.83 -7.77
C GLY A 8 -32.69 0.18 -6.67
N THR A 9 -32.90 0.87 -5.57
CA THR A 9 -33.75 0.38 -4.45
C THR A 9 -35.25 0.39 -4.74
N GLN A 10 -35.69 1.15 -5.76
CA GLN A 10 -37.10 1.29 -6.14
C GLN A 10 -37.46 0.57 -7.46
N GLY A 11 -36.46 0.07 -8.19
CA GLY A 11 -36.64 -0.54 -9.50
C GLY A 11 -35.39 -0.46 -10.36
N ILE A 12 -35.55 -0.83 -11.64
CA ILE A 12 -34.47 -0.88 -12.63
C ILE A 12 -34.66 0.26 -13.64
N ARG A 13 -33.56 0.87 -14.07
CA ARG A 13 -33.55 1.96 -15.07
C ARG A 13 -32.42 1.77 -16.08
N THR A 14 -32.63 2.22 -17.32
CA THR A 14 -31.53 2.36 -18.30
C THR A 14 -31.28 3.82 -18.60
N TYR A 15 -30.01 4.21 -18.72
CA TYR A 15 -29.60 5.58 -19.01
C TYR A 15 -28.84 5.68 -20.35
N SER A 16 -29.03 6.79 -21.04
CA SER A 16 -28.21 7.20 -22.19
C SER A 16 -26.81 7.57 -21.69
N PRO A 17 -25.70 6.92 -22.11
CA PRO A 17 -24.38 7.24 -21.58
C PRO A 17 -23.95 8.72 -21.69
N PRO A 18 -24.08 9.42 -22.86
CA PRO A 18 -23.56 10.78 -23.00
C PRO A 18 -24.37 11.86 -22.27
N THR A 19 -25.66 11.63 -22.01
CA THR A 19 -26.56 12.62 -21.38
C THR A 19 -27.01 12.22 -19.97
N MET A 20 -26.83 10.95 -19.61
CA MET A 20 -27.36 10.30 -18.40
C MET A 20 -28.87 10.50 -18.19
N GLU A 21 -29.61 10.68 -19.28
CA GLU A 21 -31.08 10.72 -19.28
C GLU A 21 -31.67 9.33 -19.11
N VAL A 22 -32.79 9.23 -18.38
CA VAL A 22 -33.55 7.99 -18.24
C VAL A 22 -34.19 7.64 -19.58
N THR A 23 -33.84 6.46 -20.11
CA THR A 23 -34.38 5.94 -21.38
C THR A 23 -35.47 4.90 -21.16
N ASN A 24 -35.41 4.13 -20.06
CA ASN A 24 -36.48 3.25 -19.60
C ASN A 24 -36.46 3.18 -18.07
N GLN A 25 -37.61 2.86 -17.47
CA GLN A 25 -37.78 2.63 -16.04
C GLN A 25 -38.82 1.52 -15.80
N TRP A 26 -38.53 0.63 -14.86
CA TRP A 26 -39.44 -0.41 -14.38
C TRP A 26 -39.49 -0.38 -12.86
N SER A 27 -40.68 -0.27 -12.27
CA SER A 27 -40.88 -0.45 -10.83
C SER A 27 -40.74 -1.94 -10.49
N TYR A 28 -40.33 -2.29 -9.26
CA TYR A 28 -40.30 -3.71 -8.87
C TYR A 28 -41.71 -4.35 -8.86
N GLY A 29 -42.76 -3.57 -8.60
CA GLY A 29 -44.16 -4.03 -8.67
C GLY A 29 -44.68 -4.34 -10.08
N ASP A 30 -43.97 -3.92 -11.13
CA ASP A 30 -44.22 -4.30 -12.53
C ASP A 30 -43.22 -5.35 -13.05
N PHE A 31 -42.12 -5.57 -12.33
CA PHE A 31 -40.99 -6.39 -12.76
C PHE A 31 -41.17 -7.85 -12.32
N LEU A 32 -41.27 -8.78 -13.27
CA LEU A 32 -41.58 -10.18 -12.99
C LEU A 32 -40.30 -10.98 -12.69
N ARG A 33 -39.36 -10.95 -13.63
CA ARG A 33 -38.13 -11.76 -13.60
C ARG A 33 -37.03 -11.16 -14.45
N ILE A 34 -35.81 -11.51 -14.08
CA ILE A 34 -34.58 -11.33 -14.85
C ILE A 34 -33.91 -12.70 -14.98
N GLN A 35 -33.47 -13.07 -16.18
CA GLN A 35 -32.92 -14.40 -16.45
C GLN A 35 -31.87 -14.36 -17.58
N PRO A 36 -30.81 -15.20 -17.53
CA PRO A 36 -29.85 -15.36 -18.61
C PRO A 36 -30.51 -15.94 -19.87
N LEU A 37 -29.91 -15.69 -21.03
CA LEU A 37 -30.33 -16.26 -22.32
C LEU A 37 -29.28 -17.23 -22.84
N GLY A 38 -29.24 -18.43 -22.25
CA GLY A 38 -28.23 -19.44 -22.57
C GLY A 38 -26.86 -19.12 -21.98
N PRO A 39 -25.76 -19.68 -22.54
CA PRO A 39 -24.42 -19.50 -21.99
C PRO A 39 -23.79 -18.13 -22.33
N SER A 40 -24.29 -17.43 -23.34
CA SER A 40 -23.74 -16.15 -23.81
C SER A 40 -23.95 -15.02 -22.79
N HIS A 41 -23.29 -13.88 -22.99
CA HIS A 41 -23.43 -12.67 -22.19
C HIS A 41 -24.83 -11.99 -22.28
N GLU A 42 -25.81 -12.65 -22.89
CA GLU A 42 -27.17 -12.14 -23.01
C GLU A 42 -28.04 -12.46 -21.80
N PHE A 43 -28.97 -11.56 -21.50
CA PHE A 43 -30.02 -11.75 -20.52
C PHE A 43 -31.30 -11.04 -20.94
N SER A 44 -32.41 -11.41 -20.31
CA SER A 44 -33.70 -10.78 -20.53
C SER A 44 -34.34 -10.36 -19.21
N ILE A 45 -35.09 -9.26 -19.28
CA ILE A 45 -36.06 -8.87 -18.25
C ILE A 45 -37.47 -9.15 -18.78
N THR A 46 -38.38 -9.52 -17.89
CA THR A 46 -39.82 -9.63 -18.17
C THR A 46 -40.59 -8.70 -17.22
N PHE A 47 -41.52 -7.92 -17.75
CA PHE A 47 -42.29 -6.93 -16.99
C PHE A 47 -43.73 -6.78 -17.52
N ARG A 48 -44.64 -6.29 -16.68
CA ARG A 48 -46.01 -5.93 -17.07
C ARG A 48 -46.04 -4.50 -17.63
N LYS A 49 -46.92 -4.22 -18.61
CA LYS A 49 -47.13 -2.86 -19.15
C LYS A 49 -48.61 -2.55 -19.30
N GLY A 50 -49.25 -2.11 -18.21
CA GLY A 50 -50.67 -1.82 -18.15
C GLY A 50 -51.54 -3.08 -18.25
N LYS A 51 -52.79 -2.95 -18.76
CA LYS A 51 -53.76 -4.05 -18.85
C LYS A 51 -53.45 -5.11 -19.93
N LYS A 52 -52.34 -5.02 -20.67
CA LYS A 52 -51.95 -5.98 -21.72
C LYS A 52 -50.58 -6.62 -21.42
N GLY A 53 -50.59 -7.96 -21.30
CA GLY A 53 -49.48 -8.87 -21.60
C GLY A 53 -48.16 -8.75 -20.82
N GLU A 54 -47.48 -9.88 -20.64
CA GLU A 54 -46.05 -9.87 -20.33
C GLU A 54 -45.27 -9.28 -21.51
N ASN A 55 -44.35 -8.37 -21.24
CA ASN A 55 -43.42 -7.83 -22.21
C ASN A 55 -42.00 -8.24 -21.80
N SER A 56 -41.10 -8.42 -22.76
CA SER A 56 -39.69 -8.73 -22.50
C SER A 56 -38.75 -7.81 -23.24
N MET A 57 -37.54 -7.64 -22.71
CA MET A 57 -36.46 -6.89 -23.34
C MET A 57 -35.14 -7.64 -23.12
N ARG A 58 -34.30 -7.69 -24.17
CA ARG A 58 -33.01 -8.37 -24.16
C ARG A 58 -31.87 -7.37 -24.00
N PHE A 59 -30.82 -7.80 -23.30
CA PHE A 59 -29.60 -7.05 -23.03
C PHE A 59 -28.39 -7.96 -23.22
N LEU A 60 -27.23 -7.35 -23.48
CA LEU A 60 -25.93 -8.00 -23.61
C LEU A 60 -24.95 -7.25 -22.71
N SER A 61 -24.24 -7.96 -21.84
CA SER A 61 -23.15 -7.38 -21.03
C SER A 61 -22.22 -8.48 -20.52
N GLU A 62 -20.91 -8.27 -20.60
CA GLU A 62 -19.93 -9.21 -20.05
C GLU A 62 -20.17 -9.47 -18.54
N HIS A 63 -20.57 -8.42 -17.80
CA HIS A 63 -20.97 -8.45 -16.39
C HIS A 63 -22.40 -8.98 -16.15
N ARG A 64 -22.96 -9.78 -17.06
CA ARG A 64 -24.29 -10.42 -16.94
C ARG A 64 -24.54 -10.99 -15.55
N ALA A 65 -23.59 -11.78 -15.03
CA ALA A 65 -23.71 -12.45 -13.74
C ALA A 65 -23.85 -11.44 -12.58
N ASP A 66 -23.06 -10.37 -12.57
CA ASP A 66 -23.14 -9.29 -11.57
C ASP A 66 -24.46 -8.54 -11.63
N ILE A 67 -24.92 -8.17 -12.82
CA ILE A 67 -26.17 -7.44 -13.02
C ILE A 67 -27.36 -8.26 -12.52
N ILE A 68 -27.42 -9.55 -12.91
CA ILE A 68 -28.51 -10.43 -12.47
C ILE A 68 -28.44 -10.68 -10.97
N THR A 69 -27.27 -11.01 -10.43
CA THR A 69 -27.07 -11.19 -8.97
C THR A 69 -27.55 -9.98 -8.19
N ARG A 70 -27.20 -8.76 -8.63
CA ARG A 70 -27.60 -7.52 -7.96
C ARG A 70 -29.09 -7.20 -8.09
N ALA A 71 -29.74 -7.57 -9.19
CA ALA A 71 -31.18 -7.45 -9.34
C ALA A 71 -31.93 -8.45 -8.43
N LEU A 72 -31.38 -9.66 -8.24
CA LEU A 72 -31.97 -10.70 -7.39
C LEU A 72 -31.94 -10.37 -5.89
N ASP A 73 -31.06 -9.47 -5.42
CA ASP A 73 -31.10 -8.92 -4.05
C ASP A 73 -32.51 -8.35 -3.73
N PHE A 74 -33.19 -7.81 -4.75
CA PHE A 74 -34.54 -7.23 -4.67
C PHE A 74 -35.66 -8.19 -5.11
N LYS A 75 -35.40 -9.49 -5.32
CA LYS A 75 -36.41 -10.47 -5.78
C LYS A 75 -37.64 -10.54 -4.87
N HIS A 76 -37.50 -10.22 -3.58
CA HIS A 76 -38.60 -10.13 -2.62
C HIS A 76 -39.57 -8.96 -2.89
N LEU A 77 -39.21 -7.99 -3.74
CA LEU A 77 -40.05 -6.87 -4.17
C LEU A 77 -40.69 -7.08 -5.55
N PHE A 78 -40.36 -8.16 -6.26
CA PHE A 78 -40.79 -8.37 -7.65
C PHE A 78 -42.29 -8.71 -7.73
N ALA A 79 -42.90 -8.37 -8.85
CA ALA A 79 -44.30 -8.60 -9.20
C ALA A 79 -44.70 -10.09 -9.32
N GLU A 80 -43.70 -10.97 -9.46
CA GLU A 80 -43.83 -12.42 -9.38
C GLU A 80 -43.11 -12.88 -8.11
N PRO A 81 -43.78 -13.58 -7.18
CA PRO A 81 -43.17 -14.01 -5.92
C PRO A 81 -42.00 -14.97 -6.14
N CYS A 82 -41.13 -15.10 -5.13
CA CYS A 82 -40.16 -16.19 -5.12
C CYS A 82 -40.91 -17.52 -4.91
N LYS A 83 -40.58 -18.55 -5.69
CA LYS A 83 -41.04 -19.92 -5.41
C LYS A 83 -40.35 -20.42 -4.14
N GLU A 84 -40.98 -21.36 -3.44
CA GLU A 84 -40.41 -21.94 -2.21
C GLU A 84 -38.97 -22.41 -2.44
N THR A 85 -38.06 -21.83 -1.66
CA THR A 85 -36.63 -22.17 -1.64
C THR A 85 -36.43 -23.41 -0.78
N MET A 86 -35.55 -24.32 -1.21
CA MET A 86 -35.28 -25.54 -0.43
C MET A 86 -34.17 -25.32 0.59
N CYS A 87 -34.47 -25.61 1.85
CA CYS A 87 -33.50 -25.65 2.95
C CYS A 87 -32.99 -27.07 3.18
N TYR A 88 -31.68 -27.20 3.40
CA TYR A 88 -31.00 -28.43 3.73
C TYR A 88 -30.32 -28.27 5.09
N ARG A 89 -30.58 -29.21 6.01
CA ARG A 89 -29.88 -29.27 7.31
C ARG A 89 -28.41 -29.60 7.09
N ALA A 90 -27.55 -28.85 7.78
CA ALA A 90 -26.12 -28.98 7.66
C ALA A 90 -25.39 -28.69 8.97
N ARG A 91 -24.12 -29.08 9.01
CA ARG A 91 -23.14 -28.65 10.01
C ARG A 91 -22.00 -27.96 9.29
N LYS A 92 -21.58 -26.78 9.74
CA LYS A 92 -20.43 -26.07 9.20
C LYS A 92 -19.19 -26.43 10.02
N LEU A 93 -18.13 -26.87 9.36
CA LEU A 93 -16.84 -27.04 10.02
C LEU A 93 -16.20 -25.67 10.21
N HIS A 94 -16.11 -25.22 11.45
CA HIS A 94 -15.55 -23.92 11.83
C HIS A 94 -14.03 -23.91 11.70
N TRP A 95 -13.38 -22.76 11.94
CA TRP A 95 -11.90 -22.66 11.89
C TRP A 95 -11.24 -23.18 13.17
N SER A 96 -12.00 -23.33 14.26
CA SER A 96 -11.64 -24.07 15.48
C SER A 96 -11.87 -25.59 15.37
N ASP A 97 -12.11 -26.12 14.15
CA ASP A 97 -12.58 -27.48 13.86
C ASP A 97 -13.95 -27.90 14.45
N GLU A 98 -14.54 -27.07 15.31
CA GLU A 98 -15.88 -27.27 15.86
C GLU A 98 -16.96 -27.30 14.78
N GLU A 99 -18.00 -28.11 14.99
CA GLU A 99 -19.12 -28.23 14.06
C GLU A 99 -20.32 -27.41 14.54
N VAL A 100 -20.65 -26.35 13.79
CA VAL A 100 -21.78 -25.46 14.10
C VAL A 100 -22.99 -25.87 13.28
N SER A 101 -24.15 -26.10 13.92
CA SER A 101 -25.41 -26.39 13.21
C SER A 101 -25.88 -25.19 12.38
N VAL A 102 -26.19 -25.43 11.11
CA VAL A 102 -26.59 -24.39 10.14
C VAL A 102 -27.60 -24.95 9.15
N GLU A 103 -28.35 -24.09 8.49
CA GLU A 103 -29.16 -24.47 7.33
C GLU A 103 -28.58 -23.84 6.06
N LEU A 104 -28.56 -24.62 4.98
CA LEU A 104 -28.19 -24.14 3.65
C LEU A 104 -29.47 -24.05 2.81
N GLU A 105 -29.92 -22.83 2.54
CA GLU A 105 -31.04 -22.54 1.66
C GLU A 105 -30.55 -22.30 0.23
N LEU A 106 -31.23 -22.92 -0.73
CA LEU A 106 -31.00 -22.71 -2.16
C LEU A 106 -31.74 -21.46 -2.64
N GLY A 107 -31.05 -20.31 -2.70
CA GLY A 107 -31.59 -19.04 -3.18
C GLY A 107 -31.30 -18.79 -4.66
N CYS A 108 -32.06 -17.90 -5.32
CA CYS A 108 -31.89 -17.59 -6.74
C CYS A 108 -30.50 -16.99 -7.09
N GLN A 109 -29.84 -16.34 -6.14
CA GLN A 109 -28.54 -15.68 -6.35
C GLN A 109 -27.33 -16.41 -5.76
N GLY A 110 -27.57 -17.44 -4.94
CA GLY A 110 -26.52 -18.16 -4.22
C GLY A 110 -27.07 -19.07 -3.12
N LEU A 111 -26.16 -19.83 -2.49
CA LEU A 111 -26.47 -20.63 -1.31
C LEU A 111 -26.48 -19.73 -0.06
N VAL A 112 -27.61 -19.64 0.62
CA VAL A 112 -27.78 -18.81 1.82
C VAL A 112 -27.56 -19.67 3.06
N GLN A 113 -26.55 -19.35 3.87
CA GLN A 113 -26.33 -19.97 5.17
C GLN A 113 -27.18 -19.25 6.22
N ARG A 114 -28.09 -19.97 6.87
CA ARG A 114 -28.94 -19.50 7.97
C ARG A 114 -28.53 -20.09 9.32
N ASP A 115 -28.84 -19.36 10.37
CA ASP A 115 -28.74 -19.80 11.76
C ASP A 115 -30.09 -20.37 12.24
N PRO A 116 -30.21 -21.69 12.47
CA PRO A 116 -31.46 -22.27 12.98
C PRO A 116 -31.76 -21.85 14.42
N SER A 117 -30.73 -21.53 15.23
CA SER A 117 -30.90 -21.12 16.64
C SER A 117 -31.39 -19.68 16.77
N ARG A 118 -31.06 -18.81 15.80
CA ARG A 118 -31.41 -17.38 15.79
C ARG A 118 -32.56 -17.07 14.81
N GLY A 119 -33.61 -17.88 14.84
CA GLY A 119 -34.84 -17.65 14.07
C GLY A 119 -34.65 -17.65 12.54
N GLY A 120 -33.69 -18.43 12.02
CA GLY A 120 -33.42 -18.52 10.59
C GLY A 120 -32.68 -17.30 10.01
N ARG A 121 -32.02 -16.49 10.84
CA ARG A 121 -31.25 -15.30 10.42
C ARG A 121 -30.14 -15.68 9.44
N THR A 122 -30.01 -14.93 8.35
CA THR A 122 -28.93 -15.11 7.37
C THR A 122 -27.56 -14.76 7.96
N ILE A 123 -26.64 -15.74 7.96
CA ILE A 123 -25.25 -15.61 8.40
C ILE A 123 -24.35 -15.12 7.23
N CYS A 124 -24.57 -15.65 6.03
CA CYS A 124 -23.94 -15.21 4.78
C CYS A 124 -24.58 -15.85 3.56
N THR A 125 -24.40 -15.21 2.40
CA THR A 125 -24.77 -15.77 1.10
C THR A 125 -23.52 -16.07 0.28
N TYR A 126 -23.41 -17.30 -0.22
CA TYR A 126 -22.41 -17.75 -1.17
C TYR A 126 -22.95 -17.55 -2.58
N LEU A 127 -22.71 -16.35 -3.15
CA LEU A 127 -23.25 -15.95 -4.45
C LEU A 127 -22.72 -16.86 -5.57
N TYR A 128 -23.58 -17.26 -6.51
CA TYR A 128 -23.19 -18.18 -7.58
C TYR A 128 -22.06 -17.64 -8.45
N ARG A 129 -22.02 -16.32 -8.71
CA ARG A 129 -20.93 -15.64 -9.44
C ARG A 129 -19.55 -15.76 -8.77
N ASP A 130 -19.52 -15.94 -7.44
CA ASP A 130 -18.29 -15.93 -6.62
C ASP A 130 -17.83 -17.36 -6.29
N LEU A 131 -18.63 -18.38 -6.62
CA LEU A 131 -18.31 -19.80 -6.47
C LEU A 131 -17.43 -20.31 -7.61
N ARG A 132 -16.27 -20.87 -7.26
CA ARG A 132 -15.27 -21.45 -8.17
C ARG A 132 -15.43 -22.98 -8.37
N GLY A 133 -16.50 -23.55 -7.80
CA GLY A 133 -16.82 -24.98 -7.87
C GLY A 133 -17.18 -25.57 -6.51
N MET A 134 -17.62 -26.83 -6.55
CA MET A 134 -17.99 -27.61 -5.37
C MET A 134 -17.26 -28.97 -5.40
N ALA A 135 -16.76 -29.43 -4.25
CA ALA A 135 -16.14 -30.74 -4.10
C ALA A 135 -16.86 -31.57 -3.03
N ALA A 136 -16.86 -32.89 -3.19
CA ALA A 136 -17.18 -33.80 -2.11
C ALA A 136 -15.98 -33.96 -1.16
N LEU A 137 -16.22 -34.18 0.13
CA LEU A 137 -15.23 -34.81 1.00
C LEU A 137 -15.33 -36.33 0.84
N ALA A 138 -14.19 -36.98 0.54
CA ALA A 138 -14.10 -38.41 0.29
C ALA A 138 -14.16 -39.25 1.57
N ASP A 139 -13.63 -38.71 2.67
CA ASP A 139 -13.51 -39.34 3.99
C ASP A 139 -14.66 -39.00 4.95
N THR A 140 -15.53 -38.05 4.58
CA THR A 140 -16.57 -37.50 5.45
C THR A 140 -17.96 -37.71 4.79
N PRO A 141 -18.80 -38.63 5.29
CA PRO A 141 -20.15 -38.86 4.76
C PRO A 141 -21.00 -37.57 4.77
N GLY A 142 -21.61 -37.24 3.63
CA GLY A 142 -22.34 -35.97 3.44
C GLY A 142 -21.45 -34.72 3.37
N GLY A 143 -20.12 -34.86 3.45
CA GLY A 143 -19.17 -33.75 3.43
C GLY A 143 -19.09 -33.05 2.08
N LEU A 144 -19.17 -31.72 2.11
CA LEU A 144 -19.26 -30.77 0.99
C LEU A 144 -18.26 -29.64 1.19
N VAL A 145 -17.55 -29.25 0.13
CA VAL A 145 -16.68 -28.08 0.09
C VAL A 145 -17.16 -27.10 -0.97
N LEU A 146 -17.36 -25.84 -0.58
CA LEU A 146 -17.61 -24.72 -1.49
C LEU A 146 -16.32 -23.90 -1.67
N ALA A 147 -15.80 -23.81 -2.90
CA ALA A 147 -14.64 -22.97 -3.21
C ALA A 147 -15.10 -21.57 -3.66
N THR A 148 -14.58 -20.50 -3.05
CA THR A 148 -15.00 -19.11 -3.33
C THR A 148 -13.83 -18.17 -3.61
N GLY A 149 -14.05 -17.13 -4.43
CA GLY A 149 -13.10 -16.03 -4.62
C GLY A 149 -11.70 -16.48 -5.07
N HIS A 150 -10.70 -16.29 -4.20
CA HIS A 150 -9.30 -16.77 -4.33
C HIS A 150 -9.12 -18.26 -4.00
N GLU A 151 -10.15 -19.06 -4.27
CA GLU A 151 -10.24 -20.50 -3.99
C GLU A 151 -10.28 -20.86 -2.50
N ARG A 152 -10.74 -19.93 -1.66
CA ARG A 152 -11.01 -20.19 -0.24
C ARG A 152 -12.05 -21.29 -0.10
N LEU A 153 -11.78 -22.27 0.76
CA LEU A 153 -12.65 -23.42 0.98
C LEU A 153 -13.56 -23.20 2.19
N HIS A 154 -14.85 -23.51 2.02
CA HIS A 154 -15.84 -23.58 3.08
C HIS A 154 -16.40 -25.00 3.19
N MET A 155 -16.16 -25.65 4.32
CA MET A 155 -16.50 -27.05 4.54
C MET A 155 -17.80 -27.20 5.33
N PHE A 156 -18.64 -28.13 4.91
CA PHE A 156 -19.93 -28.46 5.50
C PHE A 156 -20.14 -29.98 5.50
N VAL A 157 -21.01 -30.46 6.39
CA VAL A 157 -21.63 -31.80 6.32
C VAL A 157 -23.12 -31.61 6.09
N VAL A 158 -23.68 -32.20 5.03
CA VAL A 158 -25.06 -31.97 4.58
C VAL A 158 -25.77 -33.32 4.40
N GLU A 159 -26.98 -33.46 4.92
CA GLU A 159 -27.76 -34.71 4.87
C GLU A 159 -27.98 -35.23 3.44
N LYS A 160 -28.23 -34.33 2.48
CA LYS A 160 -28.52 -34.66 1.08
C LYS A 160 -27.56 -33.98 0.10
N ARG A 161 -26.25 -34.16 0.31
CA ARG A 161 -25.17 -33.54 -0.48
C ARG A 161 -25.41 -33.59 -2.00
N GLU A 162 -25.66 -34.78 -2.57
CA GLU A 162 -25.78 -34.96 -4.03
C GLU A 162 -26.99 -34.22 -4.63
N GLU A 163 -28.10 -34.14 -3.90
CA GLU A 163 -29.31 -33.42 -4.32
C GLU A 163 -29.07 -31.91 -4.30
N LEU A 164 -28.45 -31.41 -3.22
CA LEU A 164 -28.04 -30.00 -3.09
C LEU A 164 -27.04 -29.61 -4.18
N MET A 165 -25.99 -30.41 -4.40
CA MET A 165 -24.95 -30.14 -5.39
C MET A 165 -25.51 -30.05 -6.81
N LYS A 166 -26.35 -31.01 -7.23
CA LYS A 166 -27.00 -30.98 -8.56
C LYS A 166 -27.89 -29.76 -8.71
N ARG A 167 -28.80 -29.50 -7.76
CA ARG A 167 -29.69 -28.34 -7.82
C ARG A 167 -28.96 -27.00 -7.76
N ALA A 168 -27.83 -26.91 -7.06
CA ALA A 168 -27.02 -25.69 -7.04
C ALA A 168 -26.39 -25.37 -8.40
N VAL A 169 -25.94 -26.40 -9.16
CA VAL A 169 -25.50 -26.22 -10.56
C VAL A 169 -26.68 -25.76 -11.43
N ASP A 170 -27.82 -26.44 -11.34
CA ASP A 170 -29.03 -26.11 -12.12
C ASP A 170 -29.49 -24.67 -11.85
N TRP A 171 -29.54 -24.25 -10.58
CA TRP A 171 -29.98 -22.92 -10.18
C TRP A 171 -28.99 -21.82 -10.56
N ALA A 172 -27.68 -22.06 -10.43
CA ALA A 172 -26.65 -21.12 -10.87
C ALA A 172 -26.73 -20.86 -12.38
N SER A 173 -26.93 -21.91 -13.16
CA SER A 173 -27.13 -21.84 -14.62
C SER A 173 -28.45 -21.15 -14.97
N GLN A 174 -29.57 -21.57 -14.37
CA GLN A 174 -30.91 -21.05 -14.69
C GLN A 174 -31.12 -19.60 -14.28
N HIS A 175 -30.64 -19.18 -13.10
CA HIS A 175 -30.94 -17.87 -12.54
C HIS A 175 -29.86 -16.81 -12.83
N VAL A 176 -28.58 -17.19 -12.90
CA VAL A 176 -27.44 -16.24 -13.05
C VAL A 176 -26.61 -16.51 -14.33
N GLY A 177 -26.77 -17.70 -14.93
CA GLY A 177 -26.02 -18.15 -16.11
C GLY A 177 -24.62 -18.67 -15.78
N VAL A 178 -24.34 -18.97 -14.51
CA VAL A 178 -23.01 -19.43 -14.07
C VAL A 178 -22.95 -20.95 -14.16
N GLN A 179 -21.96 -21.46 -14.89
CA GLN A 179 -21.67 -22.89 -14.95
C GLN A 179 -20.78 -23.27 -13.76
N LEU A 180 -21.34 -23.94 -12.76
CA LEU A 180 -20.60 -24.45 -11.61
C LEU A 180 -20.06 -25.85 -11.90
N ALA A 181 -18.74 -26.01 -11.78
CA ALA A 181 -18.08 -27.30 -11.95
C ALA A 181 -18.03 -28.10 -10.63
N PHE A 182 -18.17 -29.42 -10.76
CA PHE A 182 -17.74 -30.34 -9.71
C PHE A 182 -16.22 -30.51 -9.79
N ARG A 183 -15.54 -30.26 -8.67
CA ARG A 183 -14.10 -30.49 -8.50
C ARG A 183 -13.85 -31.92 -8.02
N GLU A 184 -12.62 -32.38 -8.15
CA GLU A 184 -12.20 -33.67 -7.61
C GLU A 184 -12.47 -33.76 -6.09
N PRO A 185 -12.86 -34.93 -5.57
CA PRO A 185 -13.07 -35.11 -4.13
C PRO A 185 -11.79 -34.85 -3.32
N LEU A 186 -11.93 -34.15 -2.20
CA LEU A 186 -10.85 -33.84 -1.27
C LEU A 186 -10.96 -34.70 -0.01
N THR A 187 -9.86 -34.93 0.71
CA THR A 187 -9.93 -35.39 2.10
C THR A 187 -10.16 -34.18 3.03
N ARG A 188 -10.69 -34.41 4.24
CA ARG A 188 -10.85 -33.39 5.28
C ARG A 188 -9.51 -32.77 5.67
N SER A 189 -8.41 -33.52 5.62
CA SER A 189 -7.05 -32.98 5.85
C SER A 189 -6.62 -32.04 4.72
N ALA A 190 -6.68 -32.50 3.46
CA ALA A 190 -6.30 -31.67 2.31
C ALA A 190 -7.16 -30.39 2.20
N ALA A 191 -8.46 -30.48 2.50
CA ALA A 191 -9.36 -29.33 2.53
C ALA A 191 -9.12 -28.38 3.73
N ARG A 192 -8.49 -28.87 4.82
CA ARG A 192 -8.04 -28.07 5.96
C ARG A 192 -6.72 -27.34 5.65
N GLU A 193 -5.77 -28.03 5.05
CA GLU A 193 -4.48 -27.47 4.63
C GLU A 193 -4.69 -26.40 3.55
N ALA A 194 -5.42 -26.70 2.48
CA ALA A 194 -5.75 -25.76 1.41
C ALA A 194 -6.90 -24.79 1.74
N ARG A 195 -7.28 -24.63 3.02
CA ARG A 195 -8.51 -23.92 3.42
C ARG A 195 -8.55 -22.45 3.01
N LEU A 196 -7.39 -21.80 2.95
CA LEU A 196 -7.23 -20.40 2.56
C LEU A 196 -7.03 -20.22 1.04
N GLY A 197 -7.16 -21.31 0.28
CA GLY A 197 -7.02 -21.31 -1.18
C GLY A 197 -5.58 -21.06 -1.59
N ARG A 198 -5.39 -20.17 -2.57
CA ARG A 198 -4.08 -19.83 -3.15
C ARG A 198 -3.06 -19.24 -2.15
N TYR A 199 -3.53 -18.82 -0.99
CA TYR A 199 -2.75 -18.16 0.07
C TYR A 199 -2.65 -19.04 1.32
N SER A 200 -2.48 -20.35 1.12
CA SER A 200 -2.27 -21.32 2.20
C SER A 200 -0.79 -21.65 2.43
N SER A 201 0.13 -20.98 1.73
CA SER A 201 1.59 -21.11 1.91
C SER A 201 2.10 -20.30 3.11
N ASP A 202 3.19 -20.74 3.73
CA ASP A 202 3.75 -20.09 4.92
C ASP A 202 4.12 -18.61 4.70
N GLU A 203 4.63 -18.26 3.51
CA GLU A 203 4.88 -16.88 3.06
C GLU A 203 3.61 -16.00 3.12
N ALA A 204 2.45 -16.55 2.75
CA ALA A 204 1.20 -15.81 2.78
C ALA A 204 0.59 -15.68 4.19
N LEU A 205 1.10 -16.44 5.16
CA LEU A 205 0.60 -16.51 6.54
C LEU A 205 1.56 -15.86 7.56
N THR A 206 2.85 -15.76 7.24
CA THR A 206 3.87 -15.14 8.09
C THR A 206 3.60 -13.65 8.22
N SER A 207 3.56 -13.19 9.47
CA SER A 207 3.00 -11.88 9.82
C SER A 207 4.11 -10.86 10.06
N LEU A 208 4.15 -9.83 9.21
CA LEU A 208 5.12 -8.72 9.24
C LEU A 208 4.89 -7.76 10.41
N CYS A 209 3.61 -7.53 10.72
CA CYS A 209 3.15 -6.69 11.81
C CYS A 209 1.73 -7.09 12.20
N GLU A 210 1.38 -6.83 13.45
CA GLU A 210 0.11 -7.23 14.04
C GLU A 210 -0.50 -6.05 14.81
N PHE A 211 -1.81 -5.86 14.65
CA PHE A 211 -2.56 -4.85 15.37
C PHE A 211 -3.76 -5.47 16.08
N VAL A 212 -3.99 -5.09 17.34
CA VAL A 212 -5.20 -5.50 18.07
C VAL A 212 -6.40 -4.71 17.54
N VAL A 213 -7.43 -5.42 17.09
CA VAL A 213 -8.67 -4.84 16.58
C VAL A 213 -9.89 -5.49 17.19
N HIS A 214 -11.02 -4.78 17.20
CA HIS A 214 -12.33 -5.34 17.51
C HIS A 214 -13.20 -5.32 16.25
N LYS A 215 -13.54 -6.51 15.77
CA LYS A 215 -14.29 -6.71 14.53
C LYS A 215 -15.78 -6.54 14.75
N ILE A 216 -16.36 -5.58 14.03
CA ILE A 216 -17.79 -5.27 14.05
C ILE A 216 -18.45 -6.05 12.91
N SER A 217 -19.33 -7.00 13.24
CA SER A 217 -20.04 -7.79 12.22
C SER A 217 -21.33 -8.40 12.75
N SER A 218 -22.32 -8.61 11.87
CA SER A 218 -23.62 -9.21 12.20
C SER A 218 -23.57 -10.65 12.75
N ARG A 219 -22.40 -11.30 12.76
CA ARG A 219 -22.16 -12.65 13.30
C ARG A 219 -21.96 -12.68 14.81
N HIS A 220 -21.65 -11.55 15.41
CA HIS A 220 -21.41 -11.39 16.83
C HIS A 220 -22.36 -10.29 17.33
N GLU A 221 -22.81 -10.39 18.59
CA GLU A 221 -23.56 -9.31 19.23
C GLU A 221 -22.60 -8.18 19.60
N ASP A 222 -21.48 -8.52 20.24
CA ASP A 222 -20.41 -7.61 20.60
C ASP A 222 -19.24 -7.61 19.60
N PRO A 223 -18.45 -6.52 19.51
CA PRO A 223 -17.24 -6.46 18.69
C PRO A 223 -16.20 -7.52 19.09
N ALA A 224 -15.89 -8.45 18.19
CA ALA A 224 -15.00 -9.58 18.48
C ALA A 224 -13.51 -9.19 18.40
N ARG A 225 -12.75 -9.37 19.49
CA ARG A 225 -11.30 -9.11 19.52
C ARG A 225 -10.54 -10.03 18.55
N ARG A 226 -9.69 -9.46 17.72
CA ARG A 226 -8.84 -10.15 16.72
C ARG A 226 -7.47 -9.51 16.67
N LEU A 227 -6.48 -10.27 16.19
CA LEU A 227 -5.24 -9.70 15.67
C LEU A 227 -5.44 -9.52 14.16
N LEU A 228 -5.20 -8.30 13.67
CA LEU A 228 -5.18 -7.99 12.25
C LEU A 228 -3.71 -7.93 11.81
N CYS A 229 -3.28 -8.91 11.03
CA CYS A 229 -1.87 -9.10 10.70
C CYS A 229 -1.64 -8.87 9.20
N LEU A 230 -0.58 -8.17 8.83
CA LEU A 230 -0.22 -7.94 7.43
C LEU A 230 0.92 -8.88 7.03
N THR A 231 0.91 -9.37 5.80
CA THR A 231 1.99 -10.15 5.19
C THR A 231 2.54 -9.41 3.96
N GLU A 232 3.44 -10.01 3.19
CA GLU A 232 3.87 -9.46 1.89
C GLU A 232 2.66 -9.20 0.97
N SER A 233 1.71 -10.14 0.92
CA SER A 233 0.63 -10.18 -0.07
C SER A 233 -0.78 -10.09 0.50
N CYS A 234 -0.97 -10.30 1.81
CA CYS A 234 -2.28 -10.55 2.43
C CYS A 234 -2.52 -9.78 3.74
N LEU A 235 -3.80 -9.67 4.08
CA LEU A 235 -4.33 -9.21 5.35
C LEU A 235 -5.04 -10.38 6.05
N LEU A 236 -4.55 -10.75 7.22
CA LEU A 236 -5.02 -11.85 8.05
C LEU A 236 -5.89 -11.33 9.20
N GLU A 237 -6.91 -12.09 9.58
CA GLU A 237 -7.46 -12.05 10.93
C GLU A 237 -7.02 -13.32 11.66
N ARG A 238 -6.31 -13.20 12.77
CA ARG A 238 -6.01 -14.29 13.71
C ARG A 238 -6.86 -14.18 14.97
N ASP A 239 -7.15 -15.33 15.59
CA ASP A 239 -7.69 -15.34 16.94
C ASP A 239 -6.56 -15.06 17.95
N PRO A 240 -6.73 -14.13 18.91
CA PRO A 240 -5.65 -13.78 19.84
C PRO A 240 -5.23 -14.87 20.82
N ASN A 241 -6.06 -15.90 21.04
CA ASN A 241 -5.81 -16.92 22.06
C ASN A 241 -5.17 -18.18 21.47
N SER A 242 -5.65 -18.64 20.31
CA SER A 242 -5.12 -19.82 19.61
C SER A 242 -4.11 -19.48 18.52
N TYR A 243 -3.94 -18.19 18.19
CA TYR A 243 -3.15 -17.68 17.06
C TYR A 243 -3.58 -18.20 15.67
N THR A 244 -4.65 -18.98 15.58
CA THR A 244 -5.13 -19.59 14.33
C THR A 244 -5.75 -18.56 13.39
N VAL A 245 -5.53 -18.73 12.08
CA VAL A 245 -6.07 -17.83 11.04
C VAL A 245 -7.58 -18.06 10.87
N VAL A 246 -8.37 -17.04 11.19
CA VAL A 246 -9.83 -16.99 11.05
C VAL A 246 -10.23 -16.73 9.60
N THR A 247 -9.53 -15.81 8.94
CA THR A 247 -9.74 -15.44 7.54
C THR A 247 -8.55 -14.69 6.98
N LEU A 248 -8.41 -14.72 5.65
CA LEU A 248 -7.42 -13.98 4.88
C LEU A 248 -8.12 -13.19 3.76
N ARG A 249 -7.55 -12.05 3.37
CA ARG A 249 -7.87 -11.28 2.16
C ARG A 249 -6.58 -10.82 1.48
N PRO A 250 -6.44 -10.92 0.14
CA PRO A 250 -5.31 -10.32 -0.57
C PRO A 250 -5.27 -8.80 -0.41
N LEU A 251 -4.07 -8.21 -0.31
CA LEU A 251 -3.89 -6.76 -0.29
C LEU A 251 -4.26 -6.13 -1.65
N ALA A 252 -4.00 -6.85 -2.75
CA ALA A 252 -4.41 -6.47 -4.09
C ALA A 252 -5.94 -6.32 -4.26
N ASP A 253 -6.75 -7.00 -3.43
CA ASP A 253 -8.22 -6.88 -3.46
C ASP A 253 -8.73 -5.61 -2.75
N VAL A 254 -7.89 -4.84 -2.05
CA VAL A 254 -8.32 -3.66 -1.26
C VAL A 254 -8.53 -2.45 -2.16
N CYS A 255 -9.78 -1.99 -2.31
CA CYS A 255 -10.10 -0.81 -3.11
C CYS A 255 -10.16 0.48 -2.29
N ARG A 256 -10.64 0.41 -1.05
CA ARG A 256 -10.78 1.60 -0.20
C ARG A 256 -10.55 1.31 1.27
N ILE A 257 -9.86 2.24 1.92
CA ILE A 257 -9.71 2.36 3.36
C ILE A 257 -10.58 3.53 3.81
N VAL A 258 -11.62 3.26 4.59
CA VAL A 258 -12.51 4.29 5.14
C VAL A 258 -12.11 4.56 6.59
N ARG A 259 -11.58 5.75 6.86
CA ARG A 259 -11.25 6.25 8.19
C ARG A 259 -12.46 7.05 8.71
N SER A 260 -13.12 6.60 9.77
CA SER A 260 -14.30 7.35 10.26
C SER A 260 -13.90 8.71 10.83
N ARG A 261 -14.56 9.78 10.35
CA ARG A 261 -14.49 11.12 10.95
C ARG A 261 -15.22 11.18 12.28
N ASP A 262 -16.41 10.57 12.34
CA ASP A 262 -17.31 10.64 13.50
C ASP A 262 -16.84 9.77 14.68
N GLN A 263 -16.12 8.68 14.39
CA GLN A 263 -15.67 7.72 15.41
C GLN A 263 -14.16 7.47 15.32
N VAL A 264 -13.41 8.06 16.24
CA VAL A 264 -11.94 8.16 16.25
C VAL A 264 -11.22 6.81 16.20
N GLN A 265 -11.83 5.73 16.68
CA GLN A 265 -11.24 4.38 16.63
C GLN A 265 -11.73 3.53 15.46
N GLN A 266 -12.83 3.91 14.78
CA GLN A 266 -13.43 3.07 13.74
C GLN A 266 -12.83 3.29 12.35
N PHE A 267 -12.73 2.19 11.62
CA PHE A 267 -12.39 2.16 10.20
C PHE A 267 -13.08 0.99 9.50
N SER A 268 -13.11 1.03 8.17
CA SER A 268 -13.50 -0.13 7.36
C SER A 268 -12.66 -0.29 6.10
N ILE A 269 -12.53 -1.52 5.66
CA ILE A 269 -11.80 -1.91 4.45
C ILE A 269 -12.81 -2.45 3.45
N GLU A 270 -12.90 -1.82 2.28
CA GLU A 270 -13.73 -2.24 1.15
C GLU A 270 -12.89 -2.98 0.10
N TYR A 271 -13.40 -4.12 -0.37
CA TYR A 271 -12.72 -4.99 -1.32
C TYR A 271 -13.35 -4.95 -2.72
N ALA A 272 -12.58 -5.38 -3.72
CA ALA A 272 -12.94 -5.46 -5.13
C ALA A 272 -14.27 -6.19 -5.44
N GLN A 273 -14.62 -7.19 -4.62
CA GLN A 273 -15.88 -7.95 -4.70
C GLN A 273 -17.11 -7.17 -4.19
N GLY A 274 -16.90 -6.02 -3.55
CA GLY A 274 -17.93 -5.17 -2.97
C GLY A 274 -18.34 -5.53 -1.55
N ASP A 275 -17.65 -6.46 -0.88
CA ASP A 275 -17.78 -6.65 0.57
C ASP A 275 -16.90 -5.65 1.34
N ALA A 276 -17.34 -5.32 2.55
CA ALA A 276 -16.62 -4.46 3.48
C ALA A 276 -16.42 -5.17 4.83
N ARG A 277 -15.34 -4.80 5.53
CA ARG A 277 -15.04 -5.26 6.90
C ARG A 277 -14.88 -4.05 7.80
N HIS A 278 -15.56 -4.05 8.95
CA HIS A 278 -15.61 -2.94 9.89
C HIS A 278 -14.89 -3.31 11.18
N TYR A 279 -14.08 -2.40 11.69
CA TYR A 279 -13.22 -2.61 12.85
C TYR A 279 -13.13 -1.35 13.72
N SER A 280 -12.77 -1.53 14.98
CA SER A 280 -12.24 -0.48 15.83
C SER A 280 -10.88 -0.87 16.42
N SER A 281 -9.98 0.11 16.60
CA SER A 281 -8.67 -0.07 17.23
C SER A 281 -8.21 1.23 17.90
N SER A 282 -7.45 1.11 18.98
CA SER A 282 -6.68 2.21 19.59
C SER A 282 -5.70 2.81 18.58
N ASP A 283 -5.00 1.94 17.85
CA ASP A 283 -3.86 2.27 16.99
C ASP A 283 -4.28 2.48 15.54
N ARG A 284 -5.56 2.86 15.32
CA ARG A 284 -6.20 2.96 14.01
C ARG A 284 -5.33 3.65 12.98
N ASP A 285 -4.89 4.88 13.25
CA ASP A 285 -4.21 5.67 12.21
C ASP A 285 -2.83 5.09 11.86
N ALA A 286 -2.14 4.42 12.79
CA ALA A 286 -0.88 3.71 12.54
C ALA A 286 -1.09 2.40 11.76
N LEU A 287 -2.13 1.63 12.11
CA LEU A 287 -2.59 0.48 11.35
C LEU A 287 -2.93 0.88 9.90
N LEU A 288 -3.71 1.96 9.71
CA LEU A 288 -4.09 2.44 8.39
C LEU A 288 -2.91 2.92 7.55
N ALA A 289 -1.91 3.59 8.15
CA ALA A 289 -0.68 3.95 7.45
C ALA A 289 0.11 2.72 6.98
N THR A 290 0.21 1.69 7.84
CA THR A 290 0.91 0.43 7.51
C THR A 290 0.17 -0.36 6.42
N LEU A 291 -1.16 -0.39 6.49
CA LEU A 291 -2.02 -1.00 5.48
C LEU A 291 -1.93 -0.28 4.13
N LEU A 292 -1.85 1.05 4.12
CA LEU A 292 -1.70 1.82 2.89
C LEU A 292 -0.37 1.53 2.17
N ASP A 293 0.76 1.53 2.89
CA ASP A 293 2.07 1.12 2.32
C ASP A 293 2.03 -0.34 1.86
N GLY A 294 1.47 -1.26 2.66
CA GLY A 294 1.35 -2.68 2.31
C GLY A 294 0.56 -2.93 1.02
N VAL A 295 -0.58 -2.25 0.83
CA VAL A 295 -1.39 -2.36 -0.39
C VAL A 295 -0.69 -1.72 -1.60
N ARG A 296 -0.09 -0.54 -1.43
CA ARG A 296 0.70 0.10 -2.50
C ARG A 296 1.90 -0.78 -2.91
N ALA A 297 2.60 -1.36 -1.93
CA ALA A 297 3.73 -2.26 -2.14
C ALA A 297 3.34 -3.60 -2.79
N SER A 298 2.11 -4.08 -2.64
CA SER A 298 1.59 -5.25 -3.36
C SER A 298 1.22 -4.96 -4.83
N GLY A 299 1.63 -3.81 -5.37
CA GLY A 299 1.34 -3.36 -6.74
C GLY A 299 -0.01 -2.67 -6.93
N ASN A 300 -0.82 -2.52 -5.88
CA ASN A 300 -2.12 -1.85 -5.96
C ASN A 300 -1.97 -0.35 -5.68
N GLY A 301 -1.66 0.41 -6.73
CA GLY A 301 -1.62 1.88 -6.71
C GLY A 301 -2.99 2.56 -6.67
N ASP A 302 -4.07 1.77 -6.63
CA ASP A 302 -5.45 2.22 -6.80
C ASP A 302 -6.20 2.43 -5.47
N VAL A 303 -5.60 1.98 -4.36
CA VAL A 303 -6.17 2.12 -3.02
C VAL A 303 -6.38 3.59 -2.63
N LEU A 304 -7.61 3.91 -2.23
CA LEU A 304 -8.01 5.21 -1.74
C LEU A 304 -8.20 5.19 -0.22
N VAL A 305 -7.69 6.21 0.49
CA VAL A 305 -8.13 6.52 1.86
C VAL A 305 -9.23 7.57 1.80
N SER A 306 -10.30 7.42 2.58
CA SER A 306 -11.38 8.42 2.65
C SER A 306 -11.96 8.61 4.04
N GLY A 307 -12.34 9.85 4.39
CA GLY A 307 -12.97 10.23 5.65
C GLY A 307 -14.50 10.08 5.70
N GLN A 308 -15.18 10.07 4.55
CA GLN A 308 -16.66 10.04 4.48
C GLN A 308 -17.20 8.87 3.64
N PRO A 309 -17.74 7.79 4.26
CA PRO A 309 -18.33 6.68 3.49
C PRO A 309 -19.54 7.10 2.63
N ALA A 310 -20.35 8.07 3.08
CA ALA A 310 -21.54 8.53 2.35
C ALA A 310 -21.23 9.19 1.00
N GLN A 311 -20.02 9.74 0.82
CA GLN A 311 -19.58 10.31 -0.47
C GLN A 311 -19.35 9.23 -1.54
N TRP A 312 -19.20 7.96 -1.15
CA TRP A 312 -18.73 6.88 -2.02
C TRP A 312 -19.74 5.73 -2.16
N GLY A 313 -20.99 6.08 -2.50
CA GLY A 313 -22.03 5.10 -2.75
C GLY A 313 -21.84 4.31 -4.06
N ARG A 314 -22.07 2.99 -4.01
CA ARG A 314 -22.06 2.08 -5.19
C ARG A 314 -22.88 2.59 -6.38
N GLY A 315 -23.96 3.36 -6.15
CA GLY A 315 -24.81 3.97 -7.19
C GLY A 315 -24.16 5.09 -8.04
N ARG A 316 -22.91 5.48 -7.74
CA ARG A 316 -22.11 6.39 -8.57
C ARG A 316 -21.16 5.67 -9.53
N ARG A 317 -20.77 4.41 -9.23
CA ARG A 317 -19.89 3.58 -10.07
C ARG A 317 -20.70 2.89 -11.18
N VAL A 318 -20.19 2.98 -12.41
CA VAL A 318 -20.57 2.17 -13.57
C VAL A 318 -19.57 1.00 -13.65
N GLY A 319 -20.05 -0.21 -13.96
CA GLY A 319 -19.25 -1.44 -13.91
C GLY A 319 -18.98 -1.98 -12.48
N PRO A 320 -18.38 -3.17 -12.32
CA PRO A 320 -17.93 -3.70 -11.02
C PRO A 320 -16.90 -2.81 -10.31
N LEU A 321 -16.62 -3.07 -9.02
CA LEU A 321 -15.58 -2.34 -8.28
C LEU A 321 -14.18 -2.85 -8.65
N GLY A 322 -14.00 -4.18 -8.70
CA GLY A 322 -12.75 -4.83 -9.10
C GLY A 322 -12.44 -4.88 -10.60
N CYS A 323 -13.19 -4.15 -11.44
CA CYS A 323 -12.91 -4.04 -12.87
C CYS A 323 -12.58 -2.58 -13.21
N PRO A 324 -11.60 -2.30 -14.09
CA PRO A 324 -11.34 -0.95 -14.57
C PRO A 324 -12.58 -0.39 -15.30
N PRO A 325 -12.75 0.94 -15.36
CA PRO A 325 -13.83 1.57 -16.12
C PRO A 325 -13.62 1.41 -17.64
N ASP A 326 -14.73 1.32 -18.38
CA ASP A 326 -14.71 1.41 -19.85
C ASP A 326 -14.17 2.80 -20.29
N GLU A 327 -13.46 2.84 -21.42
CA GLU A 327 -12.94 4.11 -22.00
C GLU A 327 -14.06 5.14 -22.21
N ASP A 328 -15.23 4.72 -22.69
CA ASP A 328 -16.41 5.58 -22.86
C ASP A 328 -16.91 6.16 -21.54
N VAL A 329 -16.85 5.41 -20.44
CA VAL A 329 -17.28 5.83 -19.10
C VAL A 329 -16.30 6.85 -18.53
N GLU A 330 -14.99 6.56 -18.62
CA GLU A 330 -13.92 7.45 -18.18
C GLU A 330 -13.97 8.78 -18.95
N ALA A 331 -14.03 8.73 -20.28
CA ALA A 331 -14.09 9.91 -21.15
C ALA A 331 -15.38 10.73 -20.95
N THR A 332 -16.51 10.07 -20.68
CA THR A 332 -17.76 10.76 -20.37
C THR A 332 -17.67 11.46 -19.02
N CYS A 333 -17.16 10.81 -17.97
CA CYS A 333 -17.00 11.43 -16.66
C CYS A 333 -16.02 12.61 -16.70
N LEU A 334 -14.92 12.50 -17.43
CA LEU A 334 -13.95 13.59 -17.63
C LEU A 334 -14.57 14.80 -18.34
N ARG A 335 -15.36 14.55 -19.38
CA ARG A 335 -16.08 15.61 -20.13
C ARG A 335 -17.09 16.33 -19.23
N MET A 336 -17.84 15.58 -18.44
CA MET A 336 -18.88 16.10 -17.56
C MET A 336 -18.35 17.04 -16.46
N LEU A 337 -17.07 16.98 -16.09
CA LEU A 337 -16.46 17.93 -15.15
C LEU A 337 -16.42 19.38 -15.66
N HIS A 338 -16.42 19.61 -16.98
CA HIS A 338 -16.36 20.95 -17.59
C HIS A 338 -17.52 21.23 -18.57
N THR A 339 -18.22 20.21 -19.04
CA THR A 339 -19.45 20.33 -19.84
C THR A 339 -20.55 19.49 -19.19
N PRO A 340 -21.27 20.03 -18.19
CA PRO A 340 -22.34 19.31 -17.50
C PRO A 340 -23.50 18.96 -18.46
N PRO A 341 -24.21 17.84 -18.24
CA PRO A 341 -25.29 17.40 -19.12
C PRO A 341 -26.53 18.32 -18.99
N PRO A 342 -27.18 18.71 -20.09
CA PRO A 342 -28.23 19.74 -20.07
C PRO A 342 -29.55 19.29 -19.41
N ALA A 343 -29.81 17.98 -19.33
CA ALA A 343 -31.05 17.42 -18.80
C ALA A 343 -30.92 16.81 -17.38
N GLY A 344 -29.71 16.77 -16.84
CA GLY A 344 -29.46 16.32 -15.48
C GLY A 344 -29.14 17.51 -14.58
N ASN A 345 -30.04 17.86 -13.65
CA ASN A 345 -29.80 18.84 -12.58
C ASN A 345 -28.78 18.33 -11.54
N TRP A 346 -27.64 17.82 -12.01
CA TRP A 346 -26.56 17.31 -11.18
C TRP A 346 -25.69 18.49 -10.75
N SER A 347 -25.58 18.69 -9.44
CA SER A 347 -24.63 19.65 -8.90
C SER A 347 -23.20 19.24 -9.27
N HIS A 348 -22.30 20.22 -9.35
CA HIS A 348 -20.88 19.95 -9.58
C HIS A 348 -20.30 18.95 -8.57
N SER A 349 -20.78 18.96 -7.31
CA SER A 349 -20.46 17.96 -6.29
C SER A 349 -20.81 16.52 -6.70
N GLU A 350 -21.96 16.28 -7.32
CA GLU A 350 -22.34 14.94 -7.79
C GLU A 350 -21.55 14.52 -9.03
N LEU A 351 -21.21 15.47 -9.93
CA LEU A 351 -20.33 15.23 -11.07
C LEU A 351 -18.91 14.83 -10.62
N LEU A 352 -18.37 15.55 -9.63
CA LEU A 352 -17.08 15.29 -9.00
C LEU A 352 -17.04 13.91 -8.33
N LEU A 353 -18.07 13.55 -7.56
CA LEU A 353 -18.17 12.23 -6.91
C LEU A 353 -18.35 11.09 -7.93
N ARG A 354 -19.02 11.33 -9.07
CA ARG A 354 -19.10 10.37 -10.17
C ARG A 354 -17.75 10.19 -10.87
N PHE A 355 -17.03 11.26 -11.18
CA PHE A 355 -15.67 11.17 -11.71
C PHE A 355 -14.77 10.36 -10.76
N ASN A 356 -14.74 10.74 -9.48
CA ASN A 356 -13.99 10.04 -8.45
C ASN A 356 -14.35 8.55 -8.30
N SER A 357 -15.63 8.20 -8.47
CA SER A 357 -16.09 6.81 -8.42
C SER A 357 -15.66 6.00 -9.65
N ASN A 358 -15.62 6.62 -10.84
CA ASN A 358 -15.40 5.94 -12.12
C ASN A 358 -13.99 6.08 -12.68
N VAL A 359 -13.13 6.90 -12.09
CA VAL A 359 -11.72 7.02 -12.47
C VAL A 359 -10.85 6.46 -11.35
N PRO A 360 -9.86 5.61 -11.64
CA PRO A 360 -8.88 5.20 -10.65
C PRO A 360 -8.13 6.41 -10.04
N TYR A 361 -7.93 6.43 -8.71
CA TYR A 361 -6.53 6.22 -8.29
C TYR A 361 -6.24 4.84 -8.85
N SER A 362 -5.21 4.57 -9.64
CA SER A 362 -3.96 5.29 -9.89
C SER A 362 -3.99 6.47 -10.86
N GLY A 363 -4.96 6.61 -11.78
CA GLY A 363 -5.08 7.75 -12.70
C GLY A 363 -6.07 7.48 -13.85
N LEU A 364 -6.04 8.30 -14.92
CA LEU A 364 -6.81 8.05 -16.15
C LEU A 364 -6.12 6.98 -17.00
N LEU A 365 -6.76 5.83 -17.19
CA LEU A 365 -6.16 4.66 -17.87
C LEU A 365 -6.05 4.88 -19.39
N ASN A 366 -7.05 5.50 -20.01
CA ASN A 366 -7.19 5.54 -21.48
C ASN A 366 -6.65 6.85 -22.09
N THR A 367 -5.77 7.57 -21.38
CA THR A 367 -5.13 8.80 -21.89
C THR A 367 -3.93 8.54 -22.80
N VAL A 368 -3.33 7.35 -22.75
CA VAL A 368 -2.22 6.96 -23.65
C VAL A 368 -2.76 6.71 -25.06
N SER A 369 -2.79 7.78 -25.85
CA SER A 369 -3.16 7.68 -27.27
C SER A 369 -2.06 6.99 -28.05
N LYS A 370 -2.42 6.04 -28.93
CA LYS A 370 -1.57 5.68 -30.06
C LYS A 370 -1.34 6.96 -30.87
N GLU A 371 -0.09 7.28 -31.20
CA GLU A 371 0.31 8.58 -31.76
C GLU A 371 -0.57 8.97 -32.97
N GLY A 372 -1.17 10.17 -32.92
CA GLY A 372 -2.06 10.64 -33.97
C GLY A 372 -2.93 11.83 -33.56
N PHE A 373 -3.64 12.39 -34.56
CA PHE A 373 -4.43 13.64 -34.50
C PHE A 373 -5.49 13.71 -33.37
N PHE A 374 -5.89 12.59 -32.79
CA PHE A 374 -6.88 12.55 -31.71
C PHE A 374 -6.29 12.73 -30.30
N ALA A 375 -4.95 12.71 -30.14
CA ALA A 375 -4.28 12.86 -28.85
C ALA A 375 -4.50 14.26 -28.23
N ASP A 376 -4.27 15.33 -29.01
CA ASP A 376 -4.41 16.73 -28.57
C ASP A 376 -5.78 17.05 -27.97
N ASN A 377 -6.83 16.40 -28.47
CA ASN A 377 -8.19 16.56 -27.95
C ASN A 377 -8.37 15.92 -26.56
N LYS A 378 -7.70 14.80 -26.26
CA LYS A 378 -7.71 14.19 -24.93
C LYS A 378 -6.91 15.03 -23.93
N GLU A 379 -5.75 15.56 -24.32
CA GLU A 379 -4.94 16.43 -23.45
C GLU A 379 -5.71 17.69 -23.03
N ARG A 380 -6.34 18.37 -23.99
CA ARG A 380 -7.19 19.54 -23.73
C ARG A 380 -8.38 19.22 -22.82
N GLN A 381 -8.99 18.04 -22.92
CA GLN A 381 -10.06 17.63 -22.01
C GLN A 381 -9.59 17.49 -20.56
N VAL A 382 -8.39 16.93 -20.33
CA VAL A 382 -7.78 16.85 -19.00
C VAL A 382 -7.47 18.24 -18.44
N GLN A 383 -6.89 19.13 -19.26
CA GLN A 383 -6.58 20.51 -18.87
C GLN A 383 -7.85 21.32 -18.54
N ASN A 384 -8.90 21.21 -19.35
CA ASN A 384 -10.19 21.87 -19.10
C ASN A 384 -10.88 21.33 -17.83
N ALA A 385 -10.81 20.01 -17.60
CA ALA A 385 -11.33 19.40 -16.38
C ALA A 385 -10.57 19.87 -15.12
N LEU A 386 -9.23 19.96 -15.18
CA LEU A 386 -8.41 20.53 -14.10
C LEU A 386 -8.82 21.96 -13.76
N ILE A 387 -8.94 22.84 -14.77
CA ILE A 387 -9.34 24.23 -14.56
C ILE A 387 -10.75 24.31 -13.96
N SER A 388 -11.71 23.54 -14.49
CA SER A 388 -13.09 23.52 -13.97
C SER A 388 -13.15 23.07 -12.50
N VAL A 389 -12.43 22.00 -12.13
CA VAL A 389 -12.38 21.51 -10.75
C VAL A 389 -11.69 22.51 -9.81
N LEU A 390 -10.72 23.28 -10.30
CA LEU A 390 -9.97 24.26 -9.51
C LEU A 390 -10.66 25.63 -9.35
N ASP A 391 -11.51 26.04 -10.30
CA ASP A 391 -12.24 27.31 -10.22
C ASP A 391 -13.55 27.21 -9.42
N GLN A 392 -14.00 25.99 -9.07
CA GLN A 392 -15.18 25.77 -8.23
C GLN A 392 -14.85 25.98 -6.75
N ASP A 393 -15.56 26.89 -6.09
CA ASP A 393 -15.51 27.03 -4.64
C ASP A 393 -16.38 25.95 -3.98
N MET A 394 -15.71 24.89 -3.53
CA MET A 394 -16.35 23.75 -2.89
C MET A 394 -16.57 24.01 -1.40
N ALA A 395 -17.74 23.56 -0.89
CA ALA A 395 -18.02 23.48 0.54
C ALA A 395 -16.99 22.60 1.26
N THR A 396 -16.71 22.88 2.53
CA THR A 396 -15.66 22.24 3.34
C THR A 396 -15.69 20.70 3.27
N GLU A 397 -16.88 20.10 3.37
CA GLU A 397 -17.09 18.64 3.29
C GLU A 397 -16.62 18.03 1.96
N MET A 398 -16.67 18.81 0.87
CA MET A 398 -16.33 18.38 -0.48
C MET A 398 -14.85 18.63 -0.85
N VAL A 399 -14.07 19.32 -0.01
CA VAL A 399 -12.65 19.61 -0.28
C VAL A 399 -11.84 18.31 -0.41
N GLU A 400 -12.12 17.31 0.44
CA GLU A 400 -11.49 15.98 0.34
C GLU A 400 -11.75 15.34 -1.03
N ALA A 401 -13.00 15.38 -1.52
CA ALA A 401 -13.35 14.87 -2.85
C ALA A 401 -12.73 15.70 -3.99
N GLN A 402 -12.56 17.00 -3.83
CA GLN A 402 -11.89 17.88 -4.80
C GLN A 402 -10.42 17.49 -4.95
N LEU A 403 -9.69 17.33 -3.83
CA LEU A 403 -8.31 16.85 -3.79
C LEU A 403 -8.18 15.44 -4.39
N HIS A 404 -9.12 14.54 -4.07
CA HIS A 404 -9.18 13.20 -4.66
C HIS A 404 -9.38 13.21 -6.19
N ALA A 405 -10.08 14.18 -6.76
CA ALA A 405 -10.22 14.32 -8.21
C ALA A 405 -8.97 14.91 -8.84
N LEU A 406 -8.38 15.94 -8.22
CA LEU A 406 -7.15 16.57 -8.68
C LEU A 406 -5.98 15.59 -8.70
N ARG A 407 -5.80 14.76 -7.65
CA ARG A 407 -4.80 13.68 -7.61
C ARG A 407 -4.94 12.74 -8.83
N ARG A 408 -6.17 12.33 -9.19
CA ARG A 408 -6.43 11.46 -10.36
C ARG A 408 -6.06 12.14 -11.68
N LEU A 409 -6.38 13.43 -11.81
CA LEU A 409 -6.04 14.22 -13.00
C LEU A 409 -4.53 14.44 -13.13
N PHE A 410 -3.84 14.83 -12.04
CA PHE A 410 -2.39 15.01 -12.01
C PHE A 410 -1.58 13.73 -12.21
N ALA A 411 -2.14 12.56 -11.88
CA ALA A 411 -1.49 11.28 -12.16
C ALA A 411 -1.39 10.98 -13.67
N SER A 412 -2.29 11.52 -14.50
CA SER A 412 -2.20 11.41 -15.96
C SER A 412 -1.09 12.29 -16.53
N ARG A 413 -0.44 11.85 -17.62
CA ARG A 413 0.63 12.62 -18.30
C ARG A 413 0.25 14.07 -18.64
N PRO A 414 -0.94 14.35 -19.23
CA PRO A 414 -1.31 15.74 -19.55
C PRO A 414 -1.57 16.58 -18.30
N GLY A 415 -2.13 15.98 -17.24
CA GLY A 415 -2.37 16.70 -15.99
C GLY A 415 -1.08 17.00 -15.22
N PHE A 416 -0.15 16.04 -15.17
CA PHE A 416 1.18 16.21 -14.57
C PHE A 416 1.96 17.36 -15.21
N ALA A 417 1.91 17.47 -16.54
CA ALA A 417 2.53 18.54 -17.30
C ALA A 417 1.80 19.89 -17.12
N ALA A 418 0.46 19.87 -17.06
CA ALA A 418 -0.38 21.07 -16.94
C ALA A 418 -0.09 21.91 -15.69
N PHE A 419 0.36 21.29 -14.59
CA PHE A 419 0.67 22.00 -13.33
C PHE A 419 1.66 23.16 -13.52
N ASN A 420 2.69 23.01 -14.37
CA ASN A 420 3.63 24.09 -14.67
C ASN A 420 3.43 24.75 -16.04
N GLN A 421 2.81 24.06 -17.01
CA GLN A 421 2.47 24.67 -18.30
C GLN A 421 1.36 25.74 -18.18
N ILE A 422 0.45 25.60 -17.21
CA ILE A 422 -0.71 26.49 -17.04
C ILE A 422 -0.60 27.23 -15.71
N SER A 423 -0.14 28.49 -15.74
CA SER A 423 0.03 29.32 -14.54
C SER A 423 -1.21 29.39 -13.63
N ARG A 424 -2.43 29.42 -14.22
CA ARG A 424 -3.71 29.40 -13.50
C ARG A 424 -3.89 28.13 -12.67
N VAL A 425 -3.49 26.96 -13.19
CA VAL A 425 -3.56 25.68 -12.47
C VAL A 425 -2.64 25.75 -11.25
N ARG A 426 -1.38 26.18 -11.44
CA ARG A 426 -0.40 26.34 -10.33
C ARG A 426 -0.91 27.26 -9.23
N GLU A 427 -1.43 28.42 -9.59
CA GLU A 427 -1.95 29.42 -8.65
C GLU A 427 -3.14 28.87 -7.84
N ARG A 428 -4.12 28.27 -8.52
CA ARG A 428 -5.32 27.69 -7.87
C ARG A 428 -4.97 26.51 -6.97
N VAL A 429 -4.04 25.64 -7.37
CA VAL A 429 -3.54 24.56 -6.51
C VAL A 429 -2.91 25.12 -5.25
N GLY A 430 -2.06 26.16 -5.35
CA GLY A 430 -1.47 26.82 -4.18
C GLY A 430 -2.53 27.42 -3.24
N GLN A 431 -3.54 28.10 -3.78
CA GLN A 431 -4.67 28.63 -3.02
C GLN A 431 -5.45 27.52 -2.31
N LEU A 432 -5.76 26.41 -3.01
CA LEU A 432 -6.49 25.27 -2.46
C LEU A 432 -5.69 24.55 -1.37
N VAL A 433 -4.39 24.31 -1.55
CA VAL A 433 -3.52 23.69 -0.55
C VAL A 433 -3.48 24.52 0.74
N VAL A 434 -3.34 25.85 0.64
CA VAL A 434 -3.35 26.74 1.80
C VAL A 434 -4.74 26.80 2.45
N LYS A 435 -5.85 26.75 1.68
CA LYS A 435 -7.22 26.63 2.21
C LYS A 435 -7.40 25.30 2.97
N ALA A 436 -6.96 24.19 2.37
CA ALA A 436 -7.16 22.84 2.88
C ALA A 436 -6.37 22.56 4.17
N LEU A 437 -5.09 22.92 4.23
CA LEU A 437 -4.26 22.73 5.42
C LEU A 437 -4.71 23.58 6.62
N LYS A 438 -5.41 24.71 6.38
CA LYS A 438 -6.00 25.56 7.44
C LYS A 438 -7.29 25.00 8.05
N LEU A 439 -7.84 23.90 7.52
CA LEU A 439 -9.06 23.28 8.06
C LEU A 439 -8.80 22.38 9.27
N ASP A 440 -7.52 22.13 9.62
CA ASP A 440 -7.08 21.28 10.74
C ASP A 440 -7.70 19.86 10.75
N ASP A 441 -8.03 19.35 9.56
CA ASP A 441 -8.66 18.04 9.37
C ASP A 441 -7.66 17.03 8.81
N VAL A 442 -7.37 15.98 9.60
CA VAL A 442 -6.38 14.94 9.27
C VAL A 442 -6.65 14.26 7.92
N SER A 443 -7.92 14.06 7.55
CA SER A 443 -8.29 13.42 6.27
C SER A 443 -8.06 14.35 5.07
N ILE A 444 -8.41 15.63 5.18
CA ILE A 444 -8.12 16.65 4.16
C ILE A 444 -6.61 16.92 4.06
N ALA A 445 -5.89 17.01 5.19
CA ALA A 445 -4.44 17.18 5.19
C ALA A 445 -3.75 16.01 4.46
N HIS A 446 -4.10 14.77 4.79
CA HIS A 446 -3.61 13.58 4.09
C HIS A 446 -3.91 13.63 2.58
N ALA A 447 -5.15 13.90 2.18
CA ALA A 447 -5.53 14.01 0.77
C ALA A 447 -4.79 15.14 0.04
N THR A 448 -4.48 16.24 0.74
CA THR A 448 -3.68 17.36 0.21
C THR A 448 -2.25 16.93 -0.06
N ILE A 449 -1.61 16.25 0.89
CA ILE A 449 -0.21 15.85 0.79
C ILE A 449 -0.04 14.68 -0.20
N ASP A 450 -0.96 13.72 -0.27
CA ASP A 450 -0.97 12.64 -1.27
C ASP A 450 -1.18 13.19 -2.70
N MET A 451 -1.99 14.26 -2.87
CA MET A 451 -2.09 14.99 -4.13
C MET A 451 -0.76 15.70 -4.50
N LEU A 452 -0.07 16.30 -3.54
CA LEU A 452 1.25 16.90 -3.76
C LEU A 452 2.31 15.84 -4.12
N CYS A 453 2.26 14.66 -3.50
CA CYS A 453 3.10 13.52 -3.86
C CYS A 453 2.92 13.11 -5.33
N ALA A 454 1.68 13.09 -5.83
CA ALA A 454 1.39 12.81 -7.25
C ALA A 454 1.88 13.90 -8.23
N LEU A 455 2.30 15.07 -7.74
CA LEU A 455 3.02 16.09 -8.52
C LEU A 455 4.54 15.99 -8.37
N MET A 456 5.03 15.42 -7.26
CA MET A 456 6.47 15.20 -6.99
C MET A 456 7.05 13.99 -7.75
N GLN A 457 6.24 12.97 -8.04
CA GLN A 457 6.64 11.81 -8.85
C GLN A 457 5.57 11.50 -9.92
N PRO A 458 5.95 11.27 -11.20
CA PRO A 458 5.02 10.76 -12.21
C PRO A 458 4.42 9.41 -11.79
N MET A 459 3.10 9.30 -11.90
CA MET A 459 2.31 8.10 -11.57
C MET A 459 1.95 7.25 -12.79
N HIS A 460 2.56 7.51 -13.94
CA HIS A 460 2.29 6.87 -15.23
C HIS A 460 3.58 6.36 -15.88
N ASP A 461 3.45 5.35 -16.75
CA ASP A 461 4.55 4.80 -17.53
C ASP A 461 5.20 5.88 -18.42
N ASN A 462 6.52 5.80 -18.58
CA ASN A 462 7.34 6.81 -19.28
C ASN A 462 7.28 8.21 -18.65
N GLY A 463 7.29 8.29 -17.31
CA GLY A 463 7.30 9.54 -16.55
C GLY A 463 8.38 10.53 -17.01
N ASP A 464 7.95 11.71 -17.42
CA ASP A 464 8.83 12.73 -18.00
C ASP A 464 9.63 13.46 -16.91
N LEU A 465 10.95 13.18 -16.85
CA LEU A 465 11.87 13.80 -15.89
C LEU A 465 11.94 15.33 -16.02
N TYR A 466 11.68 15.91 -17.20
CA TYR A 466 11.62 17.37 -17.34
C TYR A 466 10.45 17.95 -16.56
N HIS A 467 9.26 17.35 -16.68
CA HIS A 467 8.09 17.77 -15.90
C HIS A 467 8.27 17.45 -14.41
N GLU A 468 8.92 16.34 -14.05
CA GLU A 468 9.26 16.02 -12.66
C GLU A 468 10.14 17.14 -12.04
N GLN A 469 11.20 17.57 -12.75
CA GLN A 469 12.08 18.66 -12.34
C GLN A 469 11.32 19.99 -12.18
N GLN A 470 10.48 20.38 -13.15
CA GLN A 470 9.70 21.63 -13.04
C GLN A 470 8.69 21.58 -11.89
N ASN A 471 8.03 20.44 -11.67
CA ASN A 471 7.03 20.28 -10.61
C ASN A 471 7.67 20.35 -9.22
N LYS A 472 8.79 19.64 -9.01
CA LYS A 472 9.61 19.78 -7.79
C LYS A 472 10.09 21.21 -7.61
N TRP A 473 10.60 21.85 -8.66
CA TRP A 473 11.08 23.23 -8.60
C TRP A 473 9.99 24.21 -8.13
N ALA A 474 8.78 24.09 -8.66
CA ALA A 474 7.66 24.94 -8.25
C ALA A 474 7.24 24.67 -6.79
N LEU A 475 7.10 23.41 -6.39
CA LEU A 475 6.63 23.02 -5.06
C LEU A 475 7.62 23.33 -3.93
N LEU A 476 8.92 23.16 -4.18
CA LEU A 476 9.99 23.37 -3.20
C LEU A 476 10.55 24.81 -3.21
N SER A 477 9.98 25.72 -4.01
CA SER A 477 10.47 27.10 -4.17
C SER A 477 10.28 28.00 -2.94
N SER A 478 9.30 27.70 -2.09
CA SER A 478 8.91 28.55 -0.95
C SER A 478 9.37 27.95 0.39
N LYS A 479 10.44 28.52 0.96
CA LYS A 479 10.96 28.09 2.28
C LYS A 479 9.90 28.16 3.38
N SER A 480 9.10 29.23 3.44
CA SER A 480 8.03 29.39 4.43
C SER A 480 6.87 28.38 4.27
N PHE A 481 6.60 27.91 3.05
CA PHE A 481 5.66 26.82 2.82
C PHE A 481 6.21 25.48 3.33
N LEU A 482 7.50 25.19 3.09
CA LEU A 482 8.17 23.99 3.58
C LEU A 482 8.26 23.98 5.13
N GLU A 483 8.57 25.13 5.73
CA GLU A 483 8.55 25.32 7.19
C GLU A 483 7.15 25.06 7.78
N ASN A 484 6.08 25.49 7.09
CA ASN A 484 4.71 25.21 7.51
C ASN A 484 4.32 23.72 7.35
N LEU A 485 4.74 23.05 6.27
CA LEU A 485 4.54 21.59 6.15
C LEU A 485 5.28 20.82 7.24
N LEU A 486 6.50 21.27 7.59
CA LEU A 486 7.28 20.66 8.66
C LEU A 486 6.75 21.00 10.05
N SER A 487 6.11 22.16 10.28
CA SER A 487 5.42 22.43 11.55
C SER A 487 4.23 21.49 11.76
N ILE A 488 3.47 21.16 10.70
CA ILE A 488 2.41 20.15 10.72
C ILE A 488 2.97 18.75 11.00
N PHE A 489 4.11 18.40 10.37
CA PHE A 489 4.83 17.15 10.66
C PHE A 489 5.20 17.06 12.15
N VAL A 490 5.92 18.05 12.68
CA VAL A 490 6.36 18.09 14.08
C VAL A 490 5.18 18.01 15.04
N HIS A 491 4.13 18.80 14.80
CA HIS A 491 2.91 18.80 15.60
C HIS A 491 2.28 17.41 15.72
N HIS A 492 2.18 16.67 14.60
CA HIS A 492 1.61 15.34 14.59
C HIS A 492 2.52 14.31 15.29
N VAL A 493 3.83 14.36 15.06
CA VAL A 493 4.79 13.43 15.67
C VAL A 493 4.87 13.61 17.19
N GLU A 494 5.05 14.84 17.68
CA GLU A 494 5.16 15.12 19.12
C GLU A 494 3.89 14.77 19.90
N ARG A 495 2.72 14.83 19.25
CA ARG A 495 1.42 14.45 19.84
C ARG A 495 1.03 12.99 19.62
N GLY A 496 1.79 12.22 18.83
CA GLY A 496 1.42 10.85 18.46
C GLY A 496 0.11 10.77 17.65
N THR A 497 -0.19 11.76 16.82
CA THR A 497 -1.44 11.86 16.05
C THR A 497 -1.20 11.81 14.55
N GLY A 498 -2.25 11.63 13.75
CA GLY A 498 -2.20 11.89 12.31
C GLY A 498 -1.21 11.01 11.54
N ALA A 499 -0.99 9.75 11.92
CA ALA A 499 0.02 8.88 11.30
C ALA A 499 -0.10 8.79 9.76
N LEU A 500 -1.31 8.85 9.18
CA LEU A 500 -1.48 8.97 7.73
C LEU A 500 -0.85 10.24 7.13
N VAL A 501 -1.00 11.39 7.80
CA VAL A 501 -0.39 12.67 7.42
C VAL A 501 1.14 12.59 7.57
N VAL A 502 1.64 12.02 8.66
CA VAL A 502 3.08 11.78 8.87
C VAL A 502 3.65 10.89 7.76
N SER A 503 2.98 9.79 7.41
CA SER A 503 3.39 8.90 6.33
C SER A 503 3.44 9.62 4.97
N ALA A 504 2.42 10.40 4.63
CA ALA A 504 2.39 11.16 3.37
C ALA A 504 3.46 12.27 3.32
N LEU A 505 3.80 12.89 4.47
CA LEU A 505 4.90 13.85 4.55
C LEU A 505 6.27 13.16 4.40
N LEU A 506 6.45 11.96 4.95
CA LEU A 506 7.65 11.17 4.72
C LEU A 506 7.79 10.73 3.25
N ASP A 507 6.69 10.39 2.57
CA ASP A 507 6.69 10.13 1.12
C ASP A 507 7.13 11.39 0.34
N LEU A 508 6.57 12.56 0.66
CA LEU A 508 6.95 13.84 0.05
C LEU A 508 8.43 14.17 0.26
N LEU A 509 8.95 14.00 1.48
CA LEU A 509 10.37 14.15 1.80
C LEU A 509 11.24 13.10 1.11
N THR A 510 10.74 11.88 0.91
CA THR A 510 11.42 10.81 0.17
C THR A 510 11.55 11.19 -1.31
N PHE A 511 10.49 11.69 -1.94
CA PHE A 511 10.53 12.14 -3.34
C PHE A 511 11.40 13.40 -3.54
N ALA A 512 11.56 14.24 -2.52
CA ALA A 512 12.40 15.43 -2.56
C ALA A 512 13.89 15.13 -2.28
N MET A 513 14.20 14.33 -1.25
CA MET A 513 15.55 14.20 -0.70
C MET A 513 16.19 12.82 -0.87
N CYS A 514 15.42 11.75 -1.07
CA CYS A 514 16.00 10.39 -1.08
C CYS A 514 16.38 9.94 -2.50
N PRO A 515 17.49 9.21 -2.68
CA PRO A 515 17.82 8.59 -3.97
C PRO A 515 16.82 7.47 -4.31
N PRO A 516 16.48 7.26 -5.59
CA PRO A 516 16.96 7.99 -6.77
C PRO A 516 16.16 9.28 -7.07
N TYR A 517 15.08 9.57 -6.32
CA TYR A 517 14.18 10.71 -6.59
C TYR A 517 14.85 12.08 -6.45
N SER A 518 15.82 12.23 -5.53
CA SER A 518 16.54 13.50 -5.30
C SER A 518 17.40 13.99 -6.47
N GLU A 519 17.57 13.18 -7.52
CA GLU A 519 18.34 13.54 -8.72
C GLU A 519 17.59 14.54 -9.61
N THR A 520 16.26 14.62 -9.49
CA THR A 520 15.41 15.62 -10.16
C THR A 520 15.09 16.84 -9.27
N THR A 521 15.62 16.89 -8.04
CA THR A 521 15.49 18.05 -7.16
C THR A 521 16.61 19.07 -7.45
N ASP A 522 16.28 20.36 -7.53
CA ASP A 522 17.28 21.42 -7.69
C ASP A 522 18.27 21.44 -6.50
N GLY A 523 19.55 21.72 -6.78
CA GLY A 523 20.60 21.66 -5.76
C GLY A 523 20.42 22.65 -4.61
N ALA A 524 19.98 23.88 -4.87
CA ALA A 524 19.77 24.88 -3.83
C ALA A 524 18.50 24.61 -3.01
N GLN A 525 17.46 24.09 -3.66
CA GLN A 525 16.23 23.65 -2.98
C GLN A 525 16.46 22.41 -2.13
N PHE A 526 17.27 21.46 -2.61
CA PHE A 526 17.70 20.29 -1.84
C PHE A 526 18.45 20.71 -0.58
N ASP A 527 19.46 21.58 -0.73
CA ASP A 527 20.28 22.07 0.40
C ASP A 527 19.41 22.83 1.43
N SER A 528 18.51 23.70 0.96
CA SER A 528 17.54 24.42 1.81
C SER A 528 16.54 23.49 2.52
N LEU A 529 16.04 22.44 1.86
CA LEU A 529 15.10 21.51 2.48
C LEU A 529 15.82 20.63 3.52
N LEU A 530 17.02 20.14 3.19
CA LEU A 530 17.83 19.33 4.09
C LEU A 530 18.13 20.08 5.39
N GLU A 531 18.49 21.37 5.32
CA GLU A 531 18.71 22.24 6.49
C GLU A 531 17.46 22.29 7.41
N VAL A 532 16.27 22.54 6.84
CA VAL A 532 15.04 22.69 7.64
C VAL A 532 14.55 21.34 8.19
N VAL A 533 14.75 20.22 7.49
CA VAL A 533 14.45 18.88 8.04
C VAL A 533 15.45 18.51 9.13
N ALA A 534 16.74 18.77 8.92
CA ALA A 534 17.80 18.45 9.88
C ALA A 534 17.70 19.25 11.18
N SER A 535 17.20 20.50 11.14
CA SER A 535 16.94 21.28 12.37
C SER A 535 15.94 20.58 13.29
N HIS A 536 15.01 19.81 12.72
CA HIS A 536 14.02 18.96 13.41
C HIS A 536 14.45 17.49 13.53
N GLY A 537 15.73 17.14 13.31
CA GLY A 537 16.20 15.75 13.25
C GLY A 537 15.83 14.90 14.47
N ARG A 538 15.74 15.50 15.67
CA ARG A 538 15.27 14.83 16.88
C ARG A 538 13.84 14.30 16.78
N VAL A 539 12.95 15.02 16.09
CA VAL A 539 11.56 14.59 15.83
C VAL A 539 11.56 13.37 14.90
N VAL A 540 12.44 13.34 13.90
CA VAL A 540 12.61 12.18 13.00
C VAL A 540 13.10 10.95 13.78
N PHE A 541 13.97 11.11 14.79
CA PHE A 541 14.39 10.00 15.66
C PHE A 541 13.24 9.37 16.46
N GLN A 542 12.22 10.16 16.85
CA GLN A 542 11.05 9.62 17.56
C GLN A 542 10.27 8.60 16.70
N LEU A 543 10.31 8.77 15.37
CA LEU A 543 9.59 7.91 14.43
C LEU A 543 10.15 6.49 14.32
N PHE A 544 11.40 6.26 14.74
CA PHE A 544 11.95 4.90 14.81
C PHE A 544 11.26 4.02 15.87
N GLN A 545 10.43 4.60 16.75
CA GLN A 545 9.64 3.90 17.75
C GLN A 545 8.15 3.81 17.36
N HIS A 546 7.77 4.33 16.19
CA HIS A 546 6.37 4.41 15.78
C HIS A 546 5.82 3.03 15.35
N PRO A 547 4.60 2.63 15.78
CA PRO A 547 4.06 1.28 15.51
C PRO A 547 3.78 0.98 14.02
N SER A 548 3.80 2.00 13.15
CA SER A 548 3.75 1.80 11.70
C SER A 548 5.15 1.62 11.10
N VAL A 549 5.39 0.44 10.55
CA VAL A 549 6.64 0.08 9.83
C VAL A 549 6.89 1.00 8.63
N ALA A 550 5.84 1.47 7.96
CA ALA A 550 5.94 2.42 6.84
C ALA A 550 6.58 3.75 7.28
N ILE A 551 6.22 4.23 8.46
CA ILE A 551 6.76 5.47 9.06
C ILE A 551 8.21 5.26 9.51
N VAL A 552 8.54 4.12 10.11
CA VAL A 552 9.94 3.77 10.47
C VAL A 552 10.84 3.74 9.23
N LYS A 553 10.38 3.09 8.15
CA LYS A 553 11.04 3.02 6.84
C LYS A 553 11.24 4.43 6.24
N GLY A 554 10.19 5.25 6.18
CA GLY A 554 10.26 6.61 5.65
C GLY A 554 11.22 7.51 6.44
N ALA A 555 11.16 7.46 7.77
CA ALA A 555 12.08 8.18 8.64
C ALA A 555 13.54 7.73 8.43
N GLY A 556 13.79 6.43 8.25
CA GLY A 556 15.13 5.90 7.98
C GLY A 556 15.69 6.34 6.62
N LEU A 557 14.86 6.41 5.58
CA LEU A 557 15.28 6.93 4.26
C LEU A 557 15.63 8.42 4.33
N VAL A 558 14.77 9.23 4.97
CA VAL A 558 15.01 10.66 5.20
C VAL A 558 16.29 10.90 6.00
N MET A 559 16.45 10.18 7.10
CA MET A 559 17.61 10.30 8.00
C MET A 559 18.92 9.88 7.30
N ARG A 560 18.89 8.82 6.49
CA ARG A 560 20.00 8.42 5.62
C ARG A 560 20.44 9.58 4.71
N ALA A 561 19.49 10.24 4.04
CA ALA A 561 19.79 11.34 3.12
C ALA A 561 20.43 12.54 3.86
N ILE A 562 19.97 12.85 5.07
CA ILE A 562 20.53 13.92 5.92
C ILE A 562 22.00 13.63 6.27
N ILE A 563 22.35 12.40 6.67
CA ILE A 563 23.72 12.06 7.10
C ILE A 563 24.68 11.98 5.91
N GLU A 564 24.25 11.35 4.82
CA GLU A 564 25.10 11.15 3.63
C GLU A 564 25.39 12.47 2.90
N GLU A 565 24.42 13.38 2.80
CA GLU A 565 24.52 14.59 1.97
C GLU A 565 24.58 15.91 2.76
N GLY A 566 24.25 15.90 4.05
CA GLY A 566 24.35 17.05 4.95
C GLY A 566 25.77 17.58 5.09
N ASP A 567 25.91 18.76 5.67
CA ASP A 567 27.23 19.29 6.03
C ASP A 567 27.84 18.48 7.21
N PRO A 568 29.18 18.52 7.40
CA PRO A 568 29.82 17.71 8.43
C PRO A 568 29.37 18.00 9.87
N GLU A 569 28.87 19.21 10.17
CA GLU A 569 28.34 19.55 11.49
C GLU A 569 26.97 18.92 11.71
N THR A 570 26.06 19.05 10.72
CA THR A 570 24.77 18.35 10.70
C THR A 570 24.95 16.84 10.79
N SER A 571 25.85 16.22 10.01
CA SER A 571 26.05 14.77 10.05
C SER A 571 26.54 14.29 11.42
N ARG A 572 27.51 14.99 12.04
CA ARG A 572 27.95 14.69 13.42
C ARG A 572 26.81 14.87 14.43
N ARG A 573 26.04 15.96 14.33
CA ARG A 573 24.88 16.22 15.20
C ARG A 573 23.86 15.09 15.11
N MET A 574 23.58 14.56 13.91
CA MET A 574 22.70 13.41 13.74
C MET A 574 23.27 12.12 14.34
N GLN A 575 24.59 11.87 14.22
CA GLN A 575 25.25 10.73 14.86
C GLN A 575 25.20 10.82 16.40
N SER A 576 25.42 12.01 16.98
CA SER A 576 25.29 12.22 18.42
C SER A 576 23.84 12.08 18.91
N LEU A 577 22.85 12.54 18.13
CA LEU A 577 21.42 12.30 18.40
C LEU A 577 21.04 10.81 18.27
N ALA A 578 21.69 10.05 17.37
CA ALA A 578 21.46 8.62 17.23
C ALA A 578 21.91 7.81 18.46
N LEU A 579 22.91 8.30 19.20
CA LEU A 579 23.20 7.82 20.54
C LEU A 579 22.10 8.29 21.51
N ALA A 580 21.86 9.60 21.62
CA ALA A 580 20.89 10.13 22.61
C ALA A 580 19.48 9.49 22.53
N GLU A 581 18.97 9.16 21.35
CA GLU A 581 17.62 8.58 21.16
C GLU A 581 17.61 7.02 21.09
N ALA A 582 18.69 6.36 21.53
CA ALA A 582 18.88 4.90 21.44
C ALA A 582 18.66 4.33 20.02
N ALA A 583 19.04 5.09 18.99
CA ALA A 583 18.86 4.67 17.60
C ALA A 583 19.93 3.66 17.15
N LEU A 584 21.15 3.73 17.68
CA LEU A 584 22.20 2.75 17.40
C LEU A 584 21.79 1.31 17.81
N PRO A 585 21.46 0.99 19.08
CA PRO A 585 21.07 -0.37 19.48
C PRO A 585 19.80 -0.84 18.77
N ARG A 586 18.84 0.07 18.50
CA ARG A 586 17.61 -0.24 17.75
C ARG A 586 17.87 -0.65 16.31
N HIS A 587 18.69 0.10 15.58
CA HIS A 587 19.03 -0.28 14.21
C HIS A 587 20.00 -1.46 14.15
N LEU A 588 20.84 -1.65 15.16
CA LEU A 588 21.69 -2.84 15.28
C LEU A 588 20.84 -4.10 15.48
N HIS A 589 19.85 -4.06 16.39
CA HIS A 589 18.88 -5.15 16.55
C HIS A 589 18.15 -5.45 15.23
N GLY A 590 17.60 -4.44 14.55
CA GLY A 590 16.94 -4.63 13.25
C GLY A 590 17.87 -5.07 12.10
N ALA A 591 19.18 -4.79 12.18
CA ALA A 591 20.18 -5.20 11.19
C ALA A 591 20.61 -6.67 11.33
N LEU A 592 20.61 -7.17 12.58
CA LEU A 592 21.08 -8.49 12.99
C LEU A 592 19.92 -9.51 13.12
N TYR A 593 18.84 -9.12 13.79
CA TYR A 593 17.69 -9.98 14.13
C TYR A 593 16.42 -9.63 13.34
N GLY A 594 16.50 -8.68 12.40
CA GLY A 594 15.46 -8.46 11.38
C GLY A 594 15.27 -9.71 10.53
N GLY A 595 14.30 -10.56 10.90
CA GLY A 595 14.04 -11.84 10.24
C GLY A 595 13.34 -11.72 8.89
N GLY A 596 13.17 -12.86 8.21
CA GLY A 596 12.40 -12.98 6.97
C GLY A 596 13.26 -13.10 5.70
N GLU A 597 12.86 -14.04 4.83
CA GLU A 597 13.24 -14.08 3.40
C GLU A 597 12.39 -13.11 2.57
N GLU A 598 11.28 -12.63 3.16
CA GLU A 598 10.31 -11.68 2.62
C GLU A 598 10.95 -10.35 2.20
N SER A 599 10.65 -9.91 0.97
CA SER A 599 11.27 -8.77 0.28
C SER A 599 11.21 -7.48 1.10
N ARG A 600 10.10 -7.24 1.80
CA ARG A 600 9.87 -6.04 2.62
C ARG A 600 10.72 -6.02 3.89
N LEU A 601 10.88 -7.15 4.57
CA LEU A 601 11.76 -7.25 5.75
C LEU A 601 13.23 -7.21 5.35
N VAL A 602 13.59 -7.82 4.21
CA VAL A 602 14.92 -7.68 3.62
C VAL A 602 15.22 -6.19 3.35
N ALA A 603 14.31 -5.44 2.74
CA ALA A 603 14.52 -4.01 2.47
C ALA A 603 14.68 -3.17 3.75
N LEU A 604 13.88 -3.43 4.80
CA LEU A 604 14.01 -2.76 6.09
C LEU A 604 15.32 -3.13 6.79
N ARG A 605 15.69 -4.42 6.80
CA ARG A 605 16.97 -4.92 7.33
C ARG A 605 18.15 -4.25 6.64
N GLN A 606 18.14 -4.14 5.31
CA GLN A 606 19.22 -3.47 4.58
C GLN A 606 19.28 -1.96 4.89
N LEU A 607 18.15 -1.31 5.13
CA LEU A 607 18.12 0.08 5.62
C LEU A 607 18.73 0.20 7.03
N CYS A 608 18.35 -0.68 7.97
CA CYS A 608 18.95 -0.75 9.30
C CYS A 608 20.47 -0.99 9.22
N ARG A 609 20.92 -1.97 8.42
CA ARG A 609 22.34 -2.29 8.19
C ARG A 609 23.14 -1.08 7.68
N HIS A 610 22.57 -0.32 6.74
CA HIS A 610 23.18 0.89 6.21
C HIS A 610 23.22 2.03 7.23
N LEU A 611 22.15 2.22 8.00
CA LEU A 611 22.07 3.22 9.07
C LEU A 611 23.08 2.95 10.18
N VAL A 612 23.26 1.70 10.63
CA VAL A 612 24.32 1.31 11.59
C VAL A 612 25.70 1.72 11.11
N GLY A 613 26.03 1.46 9.84
CA GLY A 613 27.28 1.93 9.24
C GLY A 613 27.43 3.46 9.29
N LEU A 614 26.37 4.20 8.97
CA LEU A 614 26.36 5.67 9.04
C LEU A 614 26.46 6.22 10.47
N TRP A 615 25.91 5.54 11.48
CA TRP A 615 25.99 5.96 12.89
C TRP A 615 27.42 5.93 13.44
N VAL A 616 28.21 4.96 12.99
CA VAL A 616 29.56 4.67 13.52
C VAL A 616 30.67 5.35 12.69
N SER A 617 30.44 5.59 11.39
CA SER A 617 31.44 6.13 10.47
C SER A 617 31.95 7.52 10.90
N GLY A 618 33.20 7.57 11.37
CA GLY A 618 33.86 8.82 11.79
C GLY A 618 33.38 9.39 13.13
N HIS A 619 32.67 8.62 13.97
CA HIS A 619 32.12 9.07 15.25
C HIS A 619 32.62 8.21 16.42
N GLU A 620 33.66 8.68 17.12
CA GLU A 620 34.38 7.92 18.15
C GLU A 620 33.48 7.35 19.25
N ALA A 621 32.57 8.16 19.81
CA ALA A 621 31.68 7.70 20.88
C ALA A 621 30.69 6.61 20.41
N ALA A 622 30.34 6.57 19.13
CA ALA A 622 29.46 5.55 18.56
C ALA A 622 30.23 4.25 18.27
N MET A 623 31.48 4.35 17.80
CA MET A 623 32.40 3.21 17.72
C MET A 623 32.72 2.64 19.11
N ALA A 624 32.91 3.49 20.12
CA ALA A 624 33.15 3.07 21.50
C ALA A 624 31.93 2.35 22.10
N ALA A 625 30.71 2.82 21.83
CA ALA A 625 29.49 2.11 22.19
C ALA A 625 29.39 0.76 21.46
N LEU A 626 29.66 0.70 20.15
CA LEU A 626 29.67 -0.55 19.38
C LEU A 626 30.68 -1.57 19.95
N LYS A 627 31.87 -1.12 20.38
CA LYS A 627 32.92 -1.93 21.02
C LYS A 627 32.54 -2.48 22.41
N ARG A 628 31.53 -1.92 23.10
CA ARG A 628 30.94 -2.47 24.32
C ARG A 628 29.76 -3.42 24.06
N ILE A 629 29.22 -3.42 22.84
CA ILE A 629 28.06 -4.23 22.46
C ILE A 629 28.49 -5.53 21.77
N LEU A 630 29.62 -5.52 21.05
CA LEU A 630 30.05 -6.63 20.21
C LEU A 630 31.47 -7.11 20.58
N PRO A 631 31.75 -8.44 20.55
CA PRO A 631 33.08 -8.95 20.86
C PRO A 631 34.16 -8.46 19.87
N PRO A 632 35.41 -8.27 20.32
CA PRO A 632 36.48 -7.73 19.48
C PRO A 632 36.79 -8.60 18.26
N GLY A 633 36.82 -9.94 18.40
CA GLY A 633 37.03 -10.86 17.27
C GLY A 633 35.92 -10.80 16.20
N LEU A 634 34.70 -10.40 16.56
CA LEU A 634 33.63 -10.17 15.58
C LEU A 634 33.80 -8.82 14.87
N LEU A 635 34.27 -7.79 15.60
CA LEU A 635 34.55 -6.47 15.03
C LEU A 635 35.74 -6.48 14.06
N ALA A 636 36.69 -7.42 14.20
CA ALA A 636 37.79 -7.60 13.25
C ALA A 636 37.32 -7.81 11.80
N PHE A 637 36.14 -8.40 11.59
CA PHE A 637 35.56 -8.57 10.24
C PHE A 637 35.12 -7.26 9.56
N LEU A 638 35.10 -6.13 10.29
CA LEU A 638 34.92 -4.80 9.69
C LEU A 638 36.18 -4.29 8.97
N GLU A 639 37.35 -4.84 9.31
CA GLU A 639 38.66 -4.49 8.75
C GLU A 639 39.17 -5.53 7.73
N ASP A 640 38.52 -6.69 7.65
CA ASP A 640 38.79 -7.73 6.65
C ASP A 640 38.58 -7.19 5.22
N PRO A 641 39.58 -7.28 4.30
CA PRO A 641 39.45 -6.80 2.92
C PRO A 641 38.67 -7.75 2.00
N SER A 642 38.35 -8.96 2.44
CA SER A 642 37.68 -9.98 1.63
C SER A 642 36.17 -9.74 1.52
N LYS A 643 35.53 -10.30 0.48
CA LYS A 643 34.09 -10.15 0.26
C LYS A 643 33.36 -11.40 0.72
N PRO A 644 32.17 -11.28 1.33
CA PRO A 644 31.34 -12.45 1.62
C PRO A 644 30.98 -13.18 0.31
N PRO A 645 30.63 -14.48 0.38
CA PRO A 645 30.05 -15.21 -0.75
C PRO A 645 28.89 -14.44 -1.39
N ALA A 646 28.69 -14.62 -2.70
CA ALA A 646 27.74 -13.82 -3.47
C ALA A 646 26.29 -14.13 -3.10
N ASP A 647 25.78 -13.43 -2.09
CA ASP A 647 24.40 -13.55 -1.63
C ASP A 647 23.44 -12.88 -2.62
N ALA A 648 22.28 -13.50 -2.83
CA ALA A 648 21.36 -13.14 -3.91
C ALA A 648 20.45 -11.96 -3.52
N ALA A 649 19.85 -11.33 -4.54
CA ALA A 649 18.78 -10.32 -4.40
C ALA A 649 19.13 -9.01 -3.66
N ALA A 650 20.13 -8.27 -4.18
CA ALA A 650 20.08 -6.81 -4.06
C ALA A 650 18.90 -6.26 -4.91
N PRO A 651 17.93 -5.50 -4.34
CA PRO A 651 16.84 -4.92 -5.13
C PRO A 651 17.41 -3.92 -6.14
N ARG A 652 16.99 -4.04 -7.41
CA ARG A 652 17.48 -3.18 -8.49
C ARG A 652 16.89 -1.76 -8.33
N PRO A 653 17.70 -0.71 -8.14
CA PRO A 653 17.19 0.66 -8.05
C PRO A 653 16.64 1.14 -9.41
N ARG A 654 15.72 2.11 -9.39
CA ARG A 654 15.23 2.82 -10.60
C ARG A 654 16.41 3.51 -11.29
N ASP A 655 16.60 3.19 -12.57
CA ASP A 655 17.69 3.71 -13.39
C ASP A 655 17.26 5.00 -14.10
N ASN A 656 17.43 6.14 -13.43
CA ASN A 656 17.13 7.46 -13.99
C ASN A 656 18.00 7.80 -15.20
N LEU A 657 19.19 7.21 -15.33
CA LEU A 657 20.09 7.44 -16.46
C LEU A 657 19.54 6.80 -17.75
N ARG A 658 18.96 5.60 -17.65
CA ARG A 658 18.19 5.00 -18.76
C ARG A 658 17.01 5.88 -19.15
N LEU A 659 16.18 6.29 -18.18
CA LEU A 659 15.01 7.14 -18.46
C LEU A 659 15.40 8.47 -19.14
N ALA A 660 16.50 9.10 -18.74
CA ALA A 660 17.02 10.30 -19.38
C ALA A 660 17.53 10.03 -20.82
N ASN A 661 18.22 8.91 -21.04
CA ASN A 661 18.67 8.50 -22.36
C ASN A 661 17.49 8.17 -23.30
N ASP A 662 16.48 7.45 -22.81
CA ASP A 662 15.28 7.08 -23.56
C ASP A 662 14.47 8.32 -23.99
N HIS A 663 14.36 9.32 -23.11
CA HIS A 663 13.76 10.64 -23.44
C HIS A 663 14.54 11.35 -24.56
N SER A 664 15.87 11.31 -24.52
CA SER A 664 16.71 11.88 -25.56
C SER A 664 16.61 11.13 -26.91
N ALA A 665 16.42 9.81 -26.86
CA ALA A 665 16.29 8.95 -28.05
C ALA A 665 14.91 9.08 -28.71
N SER A 666 13.84 9.18 -27.91
CA SER A 666 12.45 9.38 -28.38
C SER A 666 12.26 10.64 -29.23
N ARG A 667 13.12 11.65 -29.07
CA ARG A 667 13.09 12.92 -29.82
C ARG A 667 14.16 13.06 -30.92
N ALA A 668 14.78 11.97 -31.36
CA ALA A 668 15.74 12.01 -32.48
C ALA A 668 15.06 12.48 -33.79
N PRO A 669 15.47 13.62 -34.37
CA PRO A 669 14.75 14.20 -35.50
C PRO A 669 15.13 13.52 -36.83
N SER A 670 14.18 13.49 -37.78
CA SER A 670 14.40 12.91 -39.10
C SER A 670 15.48 13.66 -39.90
N ARG A 671 16.05 12.99 -40.92
CA ARG A 671 17.18 13.50 -41.74
C ARG A 671 16.97 14.91 -42.32
N ALA A 672 15.72 15.37 -42.49
CA ALA A 672 15.42 16.72 -42.94
C ALA A 672 15.90 17.81 -41.96
N ALA A 673 15.82 17.59 -40.64
CA ALA A 673 16.17 18.59 -39.63
C ALA A 673 17.70 18.82 -39.49
N GLN A 674 18.53 17.87 -39.92
CA GLN A 674 19.99 18.01 -39.86
C GLN A 674 20.52 19.07 -40.84
N GLN A 675 19.83 19.30 -41.97
CA GLN A 675 20.21 20.34 -42.92
C GLN A 675 19.99 21.76 -42.37
N TRP A 676 18.92 21.98 -41.59
CA TRP A 676 18.63 23.29 -40.97
C TRP A 676 19.67 23.70 -39.92
N LYS A 677 20.17 22.75 -39.11
CA LYS A 677 21.23 23.00 -38.11
C LYS A 677 22.59 23.37 -38.73
N ALA A 678 22.82 23.12 -40.01
CA ALA A 678 24.04 23.57 -40.70
C ALA A 678 23.98 25.08 -41.02
N VAL A 679 22.80 25.60 -41.35
CA VAL A 679 22.55 27.03 -41.63
C VAL A 679 22.59 27.83 -40.32
N GLU A 680 21.99 27.31 -39.26
CA GLU A 680 21.93 27.94 -37.93
C GLU A 680 23.33 28.28 -37.37
N ARG A 681 24.31 27.38 -37.57
CA ARG A 681 25.71 27.57 -37.16
C ARG A 681 26.45 28.70 -37.89
N GLN A 682 25.98 29.13 -39.06
CA GLN A 682 26.53 30.31 -39.75
C GLN A 682 25.94 31.61 -39.20
N VAL A 683 24.69 31.59 -38.72
CA VAL A 683 24.02 32.73 -38.09
C VAL A 683 24.55 32.99 -36.68
N ASP A 684 24.82 31.93 -35.89
CA ASP A 684 25.35 32.05 -34.53
C ASP A 684 26.71 32.78 -34.44
N LYS A 685 27.55 32.66 -35.48
CA LYS A 685 28.84 33.40 -35.55
C LYS A 685 28.67 34.92 -35.71
N PHE A 686 27.53 35.39 -36.22
CA PHE A 686 27.24 36.81 -36.36
C PHE A 686 26.66 37.45 -35.07
N LEU A 687 26.03 36.64 -34.21
CA LEU A 687 25.31 37.14 -33.02
C LEU A 687 26.15 37.20 -31.73
N GLN A 688 27.38 36.67 -31.73
CA GLN A 688 28.24 36.69 -30.54
C GLN A 688 28.70 38.10 -30.13
N HIS A 689 28.73 39.08 -31.04
CA HIS A 689 29.18 40.44 -30.71
C HIS A 689 28.16 41.25 -29.88
N TRP A 690 26.86 40.90 -29.90
CA TRP A 690 25.81 41.72 -29.27
C TRP A 690 25.48 41.35 -27.81
N ARG A 691 26.07 40.29 -27.23
CA ARG A 691 25.73 39.79 -25.88
C ARG A 691 26.54 40.40 -24.72
N GLN A 692 26.87 41.69 -24.76
CA GLN A 692 27.67 42.33 -23.69
C GLN A 692 27.06 43.53 -22.95
N ARG A 693 25.80 43.93 -23.21
CA ARG A 693 25.10 44.91 -22.37
C ARG A 693 23.63 44.56 -22.12
N THR A 694 23.21 44.85 -20.89
CA THR A 694 21.84 44.97 -20.36
C THR A 694 20.88 43.77 -20.46
N ALA A 695 20.46 43.29 -19.30
CA ALA A 695 19.21 42.53 -19.10
C ALA A 695 18.04 43.51 -18.85
N PRO A 696 16.79 43.04 -18.65
CA PRO A 696 16.12 41.85 -19.19
C PRO A 696 14.87 42.23 -20.02
N SER A 697 14.43 41.37 -20.95
CA SER A 697 13.07 41.51 -21.51
C SER A 697 12.45 40.18 -21.95
N SER A 698 11.13 40.16 -21.86
CA SER A 698 10.20 39.10 -22.23
C SER A 698 10.36 38.60 -23.67
N GLY A 699 10.49 37.27 -23.83
CA GLY A 699 10.55 36.61 -25.13
C GLY A 699 10.78 35.10 -24.98
N ALA A 700 9.77 34.38 -24.47
CA ALA A 700 9.86 32.94 -24.27
C ALA A 700 9.75 32.17 -25.61
N GLY A 701 10.87 32.12 -26.35
CA GLY A 701 11.10 31.12 -27.38
C GLY A 701 11.50 29.78 -26.75
N ASP A 702 10.94 28.69 -27.23
CA ASP A 702 10.94 27.34 -26.62
C ASP A 702 12.31 26.63 -26.71
N THR A 703 13.31 27.25 -26.09
CA THR A 703 14.68 26.71 -25.97
C THR A 703 14.73 25.72 -24.81
N VAL A 704 14.38 24.48 -25.11
CA VAL A 704 14.37 23.35 -24.17
C VAL A 704 15.68 23.31 -23.37
N ARG A 705 15.59 23.62 -22.07
CA ARG A 705 16.71 23.44 -21.14
C ARG A 705 17.00 21.94 -21.04
N PRO A 706 18.26 21.49 -21.17
CA PRO A 706 18.59 20.08 -21.02
C PRO A 706 18.22 19.59 -19.62
N ILE A 707 17.76 18.33 -19.52
CA ILE A 707 17.54 17.66 -18.24
C ILE A 707 18.91 17.48 -17.58
N VAL A 708 19.17 18.19 -16.48
CA VAL A 708 20.40 18.09 -15.71
C VAL A 708 20.07 17.42 -14.39
N LEU A 709 20.52 16.17 -14.20
CA LEU A 709 20.33 15.45 -12.93
C LEU A 709 21.32 15.96 -11.88
N ARG A 710 20.83 16.18 -10.66
CA ARG A 710 21.65 16.56 -9.50
C ARG A 710 22.59 15.40 -9.16
N LYS A 711 23.90 15.65 -9.22
CA LYS A 711 24.90 14.68 -8.74
C LYS A 711 24.86 14.59 -7.22
N ARG A 712 24.43 13.44 -6.70
CA ARG A 712 24.40 13.09 -5.28
C ARG A 712 25.76 13.30 -4.59
N ARG A 713 25.74 13.89 -3.40
CA ARG A 713 26.93 14.27 -2.62
C ARG A 713 27.14 13.33 -1.44
N GLN A 714 27.80 12.18 -1.62
CA GLN A 714 28.16 11.32 -0.49
C GLN A 714 29.38 11.85 0.27
N ARG A 715 29.12 12.67 1.30
CA ARG A 715 30.10 13.31 2.19
C ARG A 715 30.52 12.37 3.32
N VAL A 716 29.56 11.74 4.01
CA VAL A 716 29.84 10.59 4.89
C VAL A 716 29.82 9.33 4.05
N ARG A 717 30.84 8.48 4.21
CA ARG A 717 30.97 7.18 3.56
C ARG A 717 31.23 6.12 4.60
N VAL A 718 30.62 4.95 4.38
CA VAL A 718 30.86 3.75 5.18
C VAL A 718 32.03 3.02 4.54
N GLU A 719 33.20 3.10 5.17
CA GLU A 719 34.45 2.50 4.64
C GLU A 719 34.68 1.08 5.17
N ALA A 720 34.15 0.78 6.37
CA ALA A 720 34.25 -0.54 7.01
C ALA A 720 33.45 -1.63 6.28
N ASN A 721 33.94 -2.87 6.33
CA ASN A 721 33.36 -4.03 5.65
C ASN A 721 32.16 -4.64 6.41
N TRP A 722 31.11 -3.84 6.56
CA TRP A 722 29.83 -4.30 7.10
C TRP A 722 29.24 -5.53 6.38
N PRO A 723 29.36 -5.70 5.04
CA PRO A 723 28.90 -6.92 4.36
C PRO A 723 29.56 -8.20 4.91
N MET A 724 30.87 -8.19 5.15
CA MET A 724 31.56 -9.35 5.74
C MET A 724 31.16 -9.56 7.21
N PHE A 725 31.11 -8.49 8.01
CA PHE A 725 30.62 -8.53 9.39
C PHE A 725 29.23 -9.19 9.49
N TYR A 726 28.26 -8.77 8.67
CA TYR A 726 26.91 -9.35 8.68
C TYR A 726 26.87 -10.80 8.17
N TYR A 727 27.78 -11.21 7.29
CA TYR A 727 27.89 -12.62 6.88
C TYR A 727 28.42 -13.48 8.02
N GLN A 728 29.53 -13.06 8.66
CA GLN A 728 30.17 -13.81 9.73
C GLN A 728 29.34 -13.85 11.02
N PHE A 729 28.49 -12.84 11.26
CA PHE A 729 27.56 -12.81 12.40
C PHE A 729 26.64 -14.03 12.50
N TYR A 730 26.21 -14.61 11.36
CA TYR A 730 25.32 -15.78 11.34
C TYR A 730 26.07 -17.13 11.37
N GLN A 731 27.40 -17.11 11.24
CA GLN A 731 28.24 -18.31 11.37
C GLN A 731 28.55 -18.58 12.85
N ASP A 732 28.80 -19.84 13.18
CA ASP A 732 29.37 -20.20 14.48
C ASP A 732 30.90 -20.09 14.43
N HIS A 733 31.50 -19.51 15.47
CA HIS A 733 32.95 -19.34 15.63
C HIS A 733 33.41 -19.93 16.96
N ALA A 734 34.49 -20.68 16.90
CA ALA A 734 35.21 -21.19 18.07
C ALA A 734 36.71 -20.96 17.84
N ARG A 735 37.13 -19.70 17.94
CA ARG A 735 38.51 -19.24 17.77
C ARG A 735 39.06 -18.69 19.09
N PRO A 736 40.39 -18.62 19.29
CA PRO A 736 40.99 -18.01 20.47
C PRO A 736 40.49 -16.59 20.75
N ASP A 737 40.19 -15.80 19.72
CA ASP A 737 39.70 -14.41 19.81
C ASP A 737 38.16 -14.26 19.74
N LEU A 738 37.42 -15.35 19.52
CA LEU A 738 35.97 -15.31 19.36
C LEU A 738 35.28 -16.66 19.65
N ILE A 739 34.47 -16.70 20.71
CA ILE A 739 33.40 -17.68 20.88
C ILE A 739 32.09 -17.01 20.44
N TRP A 740 31.48 -17.54 19.38
CA TRP A 740 30.22 -17.04 18.84
C TRP A 740 29.33 -18.21 18.42
N ASN A 741 28.17 -18.34 19.05
CA ASN A 741 27.25 -19.44 18.79
C ASN A 741 25.78 -18.99 18.92
N PHE A 742 24.82 -19.91 18.81
CA PHE A 742 23.40 -19.58 18.99
C PHE A 742 23.11 -18.91 20.36
N ARG A 743 23.75 -19.37 21.43
CA ARG A 743 23.53 -18.85 22.79
C ARG A 743 24.10 -17.45 22.97
N THR A 744 25.34 -17.18 22.52
CA THR A 744 25.89 -15.81 22.58
C THR A 744 25.12 -14.85 21.68
N ARG A 745 24.54 -15.33 20.57
CA ARG A 745 23.64 -14.56 19.70
C ARG A 745 22.33 -14.19 20.40
N GLU A 746 21.69 -15.09 21.12
CA GLU A 746 20.48 -14.75 21.90
C GLU A 746 20.81 -13.92 23.15
N GLU A 747 21.96 -14.12 23.83
CA GLU A 747 22.39 -13.26 24.96
C GLU A 747 22.58 -11.79 24.53
N LEU A 748 23.15 -11.54 23.34
CA LEU A 748 23.20 -10.20 22.74
C LEU A 748 21.81 -9.65 22.41
N ARG A 749 20.93 -10.50 21.87
CA ARG A 749 19.56 -10.12 21.49
C ARG A 749 18.76 -9.67 22.71
N ASP A 750 18.73 -10.49 23.76
CA ASP A 750 18.02 -10.24 25.01
C ASP A 750 18.52 -8.96 25.68
N SER A 751 19.84 -8.74 25.67
CA SER A 751 20.47 -7.53 26.20
C SER A 751 20.01 -6.26 25.45
N LEU A 752 20.02 -6.29 24.12
CA LEU A 752 19.51 -5.17 23.29
C LEU A 752 18.01 -4.96 23.48
N GLU A 753 17.20 -6.03 23.54
CA GLU A 753 15.76 -5.94 23.74
C GLU A 753 15.40 -5.46 25.16
N ALA A 754 16.19 -5.79 26.18
CA ALA A 754 16.02 -5.30 27.55
C ALA A 754 16.35 -3.80 27.66
N GLU A 755 17.47 -3.37 27.09
CA GLU A 755 17.90 -1.96 27.10
C GLU A 755 16.89 -1.06 26.37
N LEU A 756 16.43 -1.49 25.19
CA LEU A 756 15.43 -0.76 24.43
C LEU A 756 14.09 -0.67 25.17
N ARG A 757 13.70 -1.71 25.93
CA ARG A 757 12.51 -1.67 26.80
C ARG A 757 12.69 -0.68 27.96
N SER A 758 13.84 -0.69 28.63
CA SER A 758 14.15 0.26 29.72
C SER A 758 14.08 1.70 29.23
N PHE A 759 14.78 2.02 28.14
CA PHE A 759 14.80 3.37 27.56
C PHE A 759 13.39 3.85 27.13
N CYS A 760 12.57 2.97 26.56
CA CYS A 760 11.17 3.28 26.25
C CYS A 760 10.33 3.52 27.51
N GLN A 761 10.57 2.77 28.59
CA GLN A 761 9.89 2.95 29.88
C GLN A 761 10.27 4.30 30.52
N ASP A 762 11.56 4.63 30.60
CA ASP A 762 12.04 5.91 31.15
C ASP A 762 11.42 7.11 30.41
N ARG A 763 11.41 7.04 29.07
CA ARG A 763 10.78 8.03 28.20
C ARG A 763 9.26 8.16 28.43
N SER A 764 8.57 7.06 28.77
CA SER A 764 7.14 7.11 29.10
C SER A 764 6.86 7.75 30.47
N VAL A 765 7.79 7.62 31.42
CA VAL A 765 7.66 8.14 32.78
C VAL A 765 7.97 9.64 32.85
N CYS A 766 8.97 10.13 32.10
CA CYS A 766 9.34 11.55 32.11
C CYS A 766 8.30 12.49 31.48
N GLY A 767 7.31 11.96 30.76
CA GLY A 767 6.24 12.75 30.15
C GLY A 767 6.65 13.58 28.91
N PRO A 768 5.68 14.17 28.19
CA PRO A 768 5.95 14.91 26.97
C PRO A 768 6.71 16.21 27.25
N GLY A 769 7.91 16.34 26.68
CA GLY A 769 8.73 17.56 26.69
C GLY A 769 10.05 17.46 27.44
N LEU A 770 10.22 16.47 28.33
CA LEU A 770 11.50 16.24 29.03
C LEU A 770 12.44 15.35 28.17
N PRO A 771 13.68 15.80 27.87
CA PRO A 771 14.61 15.02 27.07
C PRO A 771 15.24 13.88 27.88
N VAL A 772 14.74 12.66 27.69
CA VAL A 772 15.47 11.43 28.08
C VAL A 772 16.56 11.15 27.03
N ALA A 773 17.76 10.86 27.49
CA ALA A 773 18.91 10.51 26.65
C ALA A 773 19.46 9.14 27.07
N TRP A 774 19.80 8.30 26.10
CA TRP A 774 20.32 6.95 26.33
C TRP A 774 21.72 6.99 26.96
N ASN A 775 21.90 6.28 28.08
CA ASN A 775 23.19 6.16 28.76
C ASN A 775 24.11 5.13 28.06
N HIS A 776 24.43 5.43 26.80
CA HIS A 776 25.35 4.66 25.97
C HIS A 776 26.75 4.47 26.57
N TRP A 777 27.12 5.21 27.62
CA TRP A 777 28.42 5.11 28.28
C TRP A 777 28.51 3.95 29.27
N GLU A 778 27.40 3.65 29.96
CA GLU A 778 27.27 2.52 30.90
C GLU A 778 26.76 1.24 30.24
N PHE A 779 26.15 1.31 29.05
CA PHE A 779 25.70 0.12 28.35
C PHE A 779 26.87 -0.72 27.81
N GLU A 780 26.94 -1.96 28.28
CA GLU A 780 27.85 -3.03 27.86
C GLU A 780 27.07 -4.35 27.83
N VAL A 781 27.32 -5.18 26.82
CA VAL A 781 26.67 -6.50 26.71
C VAL A 781 27.52 -7.54 27.43
N LEU A 782 26.96 -8.09 28.50
CA LEU A 782 27.54 -9.21 29.23
C LEU A 782 27.10 -10.53 28.58
N TYR A 783 28.02 -11.50 28.50
CA TYR A 783 27.76 -12.84 27.99
C TYR A 783 27.89 -13.86 29.13
N PRO A 784 26.80 -14.20 29.85
CA PRO A 784 26.82 -15.17 30.95
C PRO A 784 27.43 -16.52 30.54
N SER A 785 27.16 -16.98 29.32
CA SER A 785 27.73 -18.22 28.77
C SER A 785 29.27 -18.25 28.74
N LEU A 786 29.93 -17.09 28.73
CA LEU A 786 31.39 -16.98 28.62
C LEU A 786 32.08 -16.69 29.96
N GLN A 787 31.33 -16.61 31.08
CA GLN A 787 31.92 -16.32 32.41
C GLN A 787 32.77 -17.47 32.95
N GLU A 788 32.51 -18.70 32.51
CA GLU A 788 33.25 -19.90 32.93
C GLU A 788 34.52 -20.14 32.08
N GLU A 789 34.68 -19.45 30.94
CA GLU A 789 35.85 -19.56 30.06
C GLU A 789 37.01 -18.69 30.56
N VAL A 790 38.19 -19.28 30.71
CA VAL A 790 39.37 -18.56 31.22
C VAL A 790 40.00 -17.71 30.11
N ARG A 791 39.96 -16.39 30.27
CA ARG A 791 40.51 -15.42 29.32
C ARG A 791 41.82 -14.77 29.79
N VAL A 792 42.71 -14.49 28.83
CA VAL A 792 43.90 -13.63 29.00
C VAL A 792 43.87 -12.55 27.95
N GLY A 793 43.62 -11.30 28.37
CA GLY A 793 43.24 -10.23 27.45
C GLY A 793 41.95 -10.59 26.70
N ASP A 794 41.99 -10.45 25.38
CA ASP A 794 40.87 -10.77 24.48
C ASP A 794 40.84 -12.25 24.03
N TYR A 795 41.73 -13.10 24.58
CA TYR A 795 41.89 -14.49 24.14
C TYR A 795 41.39 -15.53 25.14
N PHE A 796 40.63 -16.52 24.67
CA PHE A 796 40.17 -17.69 25.42
C PHE A 796 41.26 -18.76 25.47
N LEU A 797 41.80 -19.04 26.67
CA LEU A 797 42.94 -19.95 26.83
C LEU A 797 42.67 -21.38 26.33
N ARG A 798 41.44 -21.87 26.51
CA ARG A 798 41.06 -23.21 26.07
C ARG A 798 41.24 -23.38 24.56
N LEU A 799 40.73 -22.44 23.78
CA LEU A 799 40.82 -22.47 22.32
C LEU A 799 42.24 -22.17 21.81
N LEU A 800 42.99 -21.32 22.52
CA LEU A 800 44.40 -21.06 22.21
C LEU A 800 45.27 -22.32 22.41
N LEU A 801 45.00 -23.12 23.45
CA LEU A 801 45.66 -24.40 23.71
C LEU A 801 45.15 -25.56 22.81
N GLU A 802 43.99 -25.39 22.18
CA GLU A 802 43.46 -26.31 21.17
C GLU A 802 44.06 -26.03 19.77
N GLU A 803 44.33 -24.77 19.40
CA GLU A 803 45.01 -24.41 18.13
C GLU A 803 46.49 -24.82 18.10
N ASP A 804 47.20 -24.76 19.22
CA ASP A 804 48.62 -25.16 19.33
C ASP A 804 48.85 -26.69 19.26
N GLN A 805 47.80 -27.51 19.13
CA GLN A 805 47.94 -28.96 18.90
C GLN A 805 48.07 -29.25 17.40
N PRO A 806 49.26 -29.69 16.91
CA PRO A 806 49.42 -30.04 15.50
C PRO A 806 48.51 -31.21 15.13
N ALA A 807 47.96 -31.18 13.92
CA ALA A 807 46.92 -32.11 13.44
C ALA A 807 47.36 -33.58 13.24
N ASP A 808 48.55 -33.97 13.72
CA ASP A 808 49.10 -35.32 13.62
C ASP A 808 49.16 -36.03 14.98
N GLY A 809 48.27 -37.02 15.16
CA GLY A 809 48.69 -38.32 15.68
C GLY A 809 49.00 -38.48 17.18
N ALA A 810 47.95 -38.82 17.93
CA ALA A 810 47.94 -39.75 19.08
C ALA A 810 48.39 -39.28 20.48
N SER A 811 47.58 -39.72 21.46
CA SER A 811 47.86 -39.88 22.91
C SER A 811 47.54 -38.68 23.84
N GLY A 812 46.31 -38.61 24.38
CA GLY A 812 46.03 -37.75 25.55
C GLY A 812 44.60 -37.24 25.72
N SER A 813 43.58 -38.11 25.81
CA SER A 813 42.20 -37.67 26.07
C SER A 813 41.97 -37.25 27.53
N TYR A 814 41.70 -35.97 27.78
CA TYR A 814 40.87 -35.41 28.88
C TYR A 814 40.41 -34.00 28.46
N ILE A 815 39.25 -33.81 27.79
CA ILE A 815 37.94 -33.53 28.41
C ILE A 815 36.84 -33.69 27.33
N ARG A 816 35.56 -33.83 27.74
CA ARG A 816 34.43 -34.25 26.87
C ARG A 816 33.94 -33.16 25.90
N ARG A 817 33.43 -33.60 24.74
CA ARG A 817 32.69 -32.78 23.78
C ARG A 817 31.42 -32.21 24.42
N SER A 818 31.23 -30.89 24.29
CA SER A 818 30.00 -30.18 24.63
C SER A 818 28.97 -30.29 23.50
N SER A 819 28.11 -31.32 23.58
CA SER A 819 26.91 -31.44 22.73
C SER A 819 25.61 -31.55 23.54
N GLU A 820 25.67 -31.17 24.81
CA GLU A 820 24.53 -31.03 25.72
C GLU A 820 24.77 -29.77 26.57
N PHE A 821 24.19 -28.63 26.17
CA PHE A 821 23.75 -27.50 27.02
C PHE A 821 22.96 -26.48 26.19
#